data_AF-R8BQN7-F1
#
_entry.id   AF-R8BQN7-F1
#
_cell.length_a   1.000
_cell.length_b   1.000
_cell.length_c   1.000
_cell.angle_alpha   90.00
_cell.angle_beta   90.00
_cell.angle_gamma   90.00
#
_symmetry.space_group_name_H-M   'P 1'
#
loop_
_entity.id
_entity.type
_entity.pdbx_description
1 polymer ?
#
loop_
_entity_poly.entity_id
_entity_poly.type
_entity_poly.pdbx_seq_one_letter_code
_entity_poly.pdbx_strand_id
1 'polypeptide(L)'
;MERALKFLICELTITADKREVWIADGPGAVVVNAEKAATGYGDAIVGTLITQEFSSALRVTLSADEDFAFVSQEYGTNVTQKRGAIQVFKVSRFENRTVSGTYIGKIVLEYSVVGSALSGDGQTLFVVSEATRASLLVNQTRGVVSALDVATLKTDPSMALRARVDAGCQAVRIVTSPDGRYVWVTARQSNQLVVFDAAKLAANQTDDALVAKIQVGTSPVGLTFVHGGRYIITADTNRFNYTGATSGLTVVDVQKALNGAQGFPRIPSGLFPRAFAVSPDGNTVLVSQYDSQAVQALDIRDLDAMIGSSRESQVENVPAPKEDLEAVVRQARETFGDTLPQGYLSQDEYRLYERLYGAPLRDTRLEDVGIPDAGENVIDSDLSKNTLLRETESGEFEEVEYSLEDGTTEFEEIVTEEGIVQLQPPTEAQLHRINAVAKNQREYDALIKLRADFEAASLRPIEEEEDIEEEQEEPEEEEEEDEDEGEPDATFLDWPEHTGPRMHQYSLEGKFRTSPSTLHLPKVDFVTPITELLKRTDTTHIRQTAEKAFGGPGLPFSPATPKSGNRLPQKPVTMEASHHKMSEIEADTYISTVLPGVYASVTSTLVEVRKRLGSEWLQDLMFRTDAQGRGPRVLDAGAGGAGLAAWQEVLQAEFELMRDDGMISGLEPPGKKTVVVGSDHLRHRISRFLHNTTFLPRLPDYLHSAENAERHIDQGGTPQPRKTYDLIIATHMFMPLEKSWRRHELLDNLWSMLNPEGGVLIILEKGHPRGFEAVADARDRLLNEFIIPPSTLSEPEVIESETTRVREPGMIVAPCTNHSKCPMYLTPGLSHGRKDFCHFSQRFIRPPFLQRVHGATHRNHEDIDFSFIAVRRGVPTNNAKMAPGIDQIAQGTEATDRAFAGYDNVPVDSPERPQSLSLPRNVRAPIKRHGHVTLELCTPAGQIERWTVPRSFNKQAYHDARKAQWGDLWALGAKSRVRRDVRLGKGGVKQDGGVRARAAAESAGAKNPRVVELDMGDNGVYAAREKSRRRVAPERRTKGGRKPKMRDLLKELEEQEQ
;
A
#
# COMPACT_ATOMS: atom_id res chain seq x y z
N MET A 1 8.53 30.79 23.01
CA MET A 1 7.26 31.06 22.30
C MET A 1 6.86 29.79 21.53
N GLU A 2 6.51 28.74 22.28
CA GLU A 2 6.42 27.34 21.80
C GLU A 2 4.98 26.81 21.89
N ARG A 3 4.04 27.52 21.25
CA ARG A 3 2.71 26.99 20.92
C ARG A 3 2.31 27.51 19.55
N ALA A 4 2.88 26.92 18.51
CA ALA A 4 2.23 26.94 17.20
C ALA A 4 0.96 26.09 17.33
N LEU A 5 -0.17 26.74 17.55
CA LEU A 5 -1.50 26.12 17.44
C LEU A 5 -1.61 25.57 16.01
N LYS A 6 -1.44 24.25 15.84
CA LYS A 6 -1.77 23.56 14.61
C LYS A 6 -3.29 23.49 14.50
N PHE A 7 -3.88 24.55 13.97
CA PHE A 7 -5.27 24.55 13.54
C PHE A 7 -5.39 23.68 12.29
N LEU A 8 -6.31 22.72 12.28
CA LEU A 8 -6.77 22.09 11.04
C LEU A 8 -7.80 23.06 10.45
N ILE A 9 -7.33 24.16 9.86
CA ILE A 9 -8.18 25.23 9.33
C ILE A 9 -9.02 24.65 8.19
N CYS A 10 -10.32 24.45 8.43
CA CYS A 10 -11.23 23.89 7.44
C CYS A 10 -11.83 24.97 6.52
N GLU A 11 -12.43 26.01 7.11
CA GLU A 11 -12.91 27.22 6.43
C GLU A 11 -12.81 28.44 7.35
N LEU A 12 -12.82 29.62 6.73
CA LEU A 12 -12.78 30.93 7.38
C LEU A 12 -13.93 31.82 6.89
N THR A 13 -14.45 32.65 7.78
CA THR A 13 -15.38 33.73 7.46
C THR A 13 -14.89 35.03 8.08
N ILE A 14 -15.25 36.18 7.50
CA ILE A 14 -14.83 37.50 7.98
C ILE A 14 -16.07 38.33 8.30
N THR A 15 -16.01 39.13 9.36
CA THR A 15 -17.09 40.05 9.71
C THR A 15 -17.27 41.15 8.65
N ALA A 16 -18.47 41.74 8.61
CA ALA A 16 -18.82 42.80 7.68
C ALA A 16 -17.89 44.03 7.80
N ASP A 17 -17.43 44.32 9.02
CA ASP A 17 -16.47 45.39 9.31
C ASP A 17 -15.00 45.03 8.99
N LYS A 18 -14.76 43.78 8.58
CA LYS A 18 -13.45 43.20 8.25
C LYS A 18 -12.43 43.19 9.39
N ARG A 19 -12.88 43.28 10.64
CA ARG A 19 -11.99 43.31 11.82
C ARG A 19 -11.74 41.93 12.41
N GLU A 20 -12.67 41.00 12.27
CA GLU A 20 -12.60 39.66 12.86
C GLU A 20 -12.62 38.58 11.77
N VAL A 21 -11.66 37.66 11.81
CA VAL A 21 -11.65 36.43 11.03
C VAL A 21 -12.03 35.28 11.95
N TRP A 22 -13.07 34.56 11.57
CA TRP A 22 -13.62 33.43 12.30
C TRP A 22 -13.22 32.14 11.59
N ILE A 23 -12.60 31.24 12.34
CA ILE A 23 -12.01 30.01 11.83
C ILE A 23 -12.72 28.83 12.48
N ALA A 24 -13.25 27.92 11.66
CA ALA A 24 -13.74 26.64 12.17
C ALA A 24 -12.54 25.76 12.55
N ASP A 25 -12.49 25.31 13.80
CA ASP A 25 -11.41 24.45 14.29
C ASP A 25 -11.91 23.52 15.40
N GLY A 26 -11.61 22.23 15.24
CA GLY A 26 -11.88 21.16 16.20
C GLY A 26 -13.28 21.26 16.84
N PRO A 27 -13.39 21.62 18.14
CA PRO A 27 -14.65 21.63 18.87
C PRO A 27 -15.61 22.79 18.58
N GLY A 28 -15.25 23.75 17.71
CA GLY A 28 -16.09 24.90 17.41
C GLY A 28 -15.41 25.94 16.53
N ALA A 29 -15.21 27.15 17.05
CA ALA A 29 -14.62 28.26 16.31
C ALA A 29 -13.58 29.06 17.10
N VAL A 30 -12.63 29.64 16.39
CA VAL A 30 -11.61 30.57 16.90
C VAL A 30 -11.80 31.93 16.22
N VAL A 31 -11.71 33.01 17.00
CA VAL A 31 -11.86 34.38 16.52
C VAL A 31 -10.49 35.06 16.54
N VAL A 32 -10.11 35.60 15.39
CA VAL A 32 -8.81 36.23 15.16
C VAL A 32 -9.03 37.68 14.75
N ASN A 33 -8.29 38.61 15.36
CA ASN A 33 -8.26 39.99 14.93
C ASN A 33 -7.45 40.11 13.62
N ALA A 34 -8.10 40.56 12.55
CA ALA A 34 -7.53 40.60 11.21
C ALA A 34 -6.29 41.50 11.11
N GLU A 35 -6.31 42.67 11.75
CA GLU A 35 -5.22 43.66 11.72
C GLU A 35 -3.98 43.15 12.46
N LYS A 36 -4.15 42.61 13.66
CA LYS A 36 -3.06 41.98 14.43
C LYS A 36 -2.47 40.78 13.70
N ALA A 37 -3.31 39.96 13.08
CA ALA A 37 -2.86 38.80 12.32
C ALA A 37 -2.06 39.21 11.07
N ALA A 38 -2.52 40.22 10.33
CA ALA A 38 -1.85 40.70 9.11
C ALA A 38 -0.46 41.29 9.38
N THR A 39 -0.25 41.87 10.58
CA THR A 39 1.02 42.44 11.02
C THR A 39 1.94 41.44 11.73
N GLY A 40 1.48 40.21 11.97
CA GLY A 40 2.29 39.13 12.56
C GLY A 40 2.40 39.13 14.09
N TYR A 41 1.52 39.81 14.81
CA TYR A 41 1.52 39.78 16.28
C TYR A 41 1.03 38.43 16.84
N GLY A 42 1.72 37.92 17.87
CA GLY A 42 1.43 36.61 18.48
C GLY A 42 0.16 36.51 19.33
N ASP A 43 -0.54 37.63 19.59
CA ASP A 43 -1.78 37.71 20.38
C ASP A 43 -3.01 38.03 19.51
N ALA A 44 -2.98 37.67 18.22
CA ALA A 44 -4.07 37.95 17.29
C ALA A 44 -5.36 37.17 17.60
N ILE A 45 -5.31 36.07 18.34
CA ILE A 45 -6.51 35.34 18.77
C ILE A 45 -7.20 36.12 19.88
N VAL A 46 -8.43 36.57 19.61
CA VAL A 46 -9.23 37.41 20.52
C VAL A 46 -10.41 36.68 21.16
N GLY A 47 -10.72 35.46 20.72
CA GLY A 47 -11.83 34.68 21.25
C GLY A 47 -11.85 33.23 20.81
N THR A 48 -12.54 32.38 21.57
CA THR A 48 -12.82 30.99 21.22
C THR A 48 -14.25 30.61 21.62
N LEU A 49 -14.90 29.81 20.76
CA LEU A 49 -16.25 29.31 20.94
C LEU A 49 -16.18 27.80 20.82
N ILE A 50 -16.05 27.10 21.94
CA ILE A 50 -15.78 25.67 21.96
C ILE A 50 -16.77 24.93 22.86
N THR A 51 -17.03 23.68 22.53
CA THR A 51 -17.79 22.74 23.37
C THR A 51 -17.01 21.45 23.52
N GLN A 52 -17.22 20.68 24.59
CA GLN A 52 -16.55 19.38 24.74
C GLN A 52 -17.22 18.27 23.91
N GLU A 53 -18.39 18.52 23.34
CA GLU A 53 -19.20 17.49 22.71
C GLU A 53 -18.66 17.12 21.31
N PHE A 54 -18.28 18.11 20.51
CA PHE A 54 -17.89 17.90 19.11
C PHE A 54 -16.38 18.15 18.89
N SER A 55 -15.87 17.71 17.75
CA SER A 55 -14.44 17.85 17.39
C SER A 55 -14.18 17.98 15.88
N SER A 56 -15.23 18.20 15.07
CA SER A 56 -15.17 18.20 13.61
C SER A 56 -15.78 19.46 13.00
N ALA A 57 -15.46 20.63 13.57
CA ALA A 57 -15.95 21.90 13.06
C ALA A 57 -15.39 22.16 11.66
N LEU A 58 -16.26 22.49 10.71
CA LEU A 58 -15.88 22.66 9.31
C LEU A 58 -16.11 24.09 8.78
N ARG A 59 -17.24 24.72 9.13
CA ARG A 59 -17.63 26.06 8.66
C ARG A 59 -18.31 26.85 9.77
N VAL A 60 -18.03 28.15 9.80
CA VAL A 60 -18.73 29.13 10.65
C VAL A 60 -19.55 30.05 9.76
N THR A 61 -20.83 30.19 10.07
CA THR A 61 -21.75 31.14 9.43
C THR A 61 -22.29 32.08 10.50
N LEU A 62 -22.13 33.39 10.32
CA LEU A 62 -22.65 34.39 11.24
C LEU A 62 -24.10 34.76 10.87
N SER A 63 -24.89 35.15 11.86
CA SER A 63 -26.20 35.78 11.62
C SER A 63 -26.02 37.16 10.99
N ALA A 64 -27.09 37.71 10.38
CA ALA A 64 -27.03 39.00 9.69
C ALA A 64 -26.66 40.18 10.62
N ASP A 65 -27.01 40.07 11.90
CA ASP A 65 -26.64 40.98 12.99
C ASP A 65 -25.27 40.66 13.63
N GLU A 66 -24.63 39.56 13.22
CA GLU A 66 -23.37 39.03 13.78
C GLU A 66 -23.36 38.78 15.30
N ASP A 67 -24.55 38.71 15.90
CA ASP A 67 -24.76 38.39 17.32
C ASP A 67 -24.80 36.89 17.60
N PHE A 68 -24.89 36.06 16.56
CA PHE A 68 -24.89 34.60 16.67
C PHE A 68 -23.94 33.97 15.65
N ALA A 69 -23.31 32.87 16.07
CA ALA A 69 -22.45 32.05 15.23
C ALA A 69 -23.03 30.63 15.11
N PHE A 70 -23.19 30.17 13.87
CA PHE A 70 -23.62 28.83 13.51
C PHE A 70 -22.41 28.02 13.04
N VAL A 71 -22.00 27.01 13.81
CA VAL A 71 -20.83 26.20 13.50
C VAL A 71 -21.26 24.83 13.02
N SER A 72 -20.89 24.45 11.80
CA SER A 72 -21.18 23.13 11.26
C SER A 72 -20.19 22.09 11.77
N GLN A 73 -20.72 21.01 12.31
CA GLN A 73 -19.98 19.83 12.75
C GLN A 73 -20.16 18.74 11.68
N GLU A 74 -19.10 18.48 10.93
CA GLU A 74 -19.11 17.52 9.82
C GLU A 74 -19.55 16.15 10.31
N TYR A 75 -18.87 15.63 11.33
CA TYR A 75 -19.17 14.35 11.93
C TYR A 75 -19.99 14.51 13.20
N GLY A 76 -20.88 13.56 13.43
CA GLY A 76 -21.60 13.44 14.68
C GLY A 76 -20.81 12.77 15.79
N THR A 77 -21.38 12.81 16.98
CA THR A 77 -20.91 12.04 18.14
C THR A 77 -21.73 10.77 18.31
N ASN A 78 -21.38 9.92 19.26
CA ASN A 78 -22.25 8.80 19.63
C ASN A 78 -23.64 9.28 20.10
N VAL A 79 -23.72 10.47 20.72
CA VAL A 79 -24.99 11.07 21.16
C VAL A 79 -25.85 11.47 19.97
N THR A 80 -25.27 11.97 18.89
CA THR A 80 -26.01 12.33 17.67
C THR A 80 -26.17 11.15 16.70
N GLN A 81 -25.83 9.92 17.11
CA GLN A 81 -25.82 8.72 16.26
C GLN A 81 -24.92 8.87 15.03
N LYS A 82 -23.77 9.54 15.21
CA LYS A 82 -22.78 9.88 14.18
C LYS A 82 -23.30 10.81 13.06
N ARG A 83 -24.46 11.44 13.26
CA ARG A 83 -24.99 12.47 12.34
C ARG A 83 -24.43 13.84 12.66
N GLY A 84 -24.13 14.63 11.63
CA GLY A 84 -23.61 15.97 11.77
C GLY A 84 -24.63 16.92 12.40
N ALA A 85 -24.16 18.09 12.83
CA ALA A 85 -25.00 19.06 13.53
C ALA A 85 -24.60 20.50 13.22
N ILE A 86 -25.50 21.45 13.47
CA ILE A 86 -25.17 22.87 13.59
C ILE A 86 -25.21 23.24 15.07
N GLN A 87 -24.10 23.77 15.57
CA GLN A 87 -24.02 24.37 16.91
C GLN A 87 -24.37 25.85 16.84
N VAL A 88 -25.08 26.34 17.84
CA VAL A 88 -25.48 27.74 17.94
C VAL A 88 -24.82 28.39 19.15
N PHE A 89 -24.10 29.48 18.90
CA PHE A 89 -23.50 30.30 19.94
C PHE A 89 -24.01 31.73 19.88
N LYS A 90 -24.33 32.33 21.03
CA LYS A 90 -24.52 33.77 21.17
C LYS A 90 -23.16 34.44 21.35
N VAL A 91 -22.85 35.39 20.49
CA VAL A 91 -21.59 36.12 20.47
C VAL A 91 -21.67 37.32 21.41
N SER A 92 -20.67 37.50 22.26
CA SER A 92 -20.50 38.66 23.13
C SER A 92 -19.16 39.31 22.85
N ARG A 93 -19.17 40.61 22.52
CA ARG A 93 -17.97 41.41 22.25
C ARG A 93 -17.74 42.38 23.41
N PHE A 94 -16.52 42.43 23.93
CA PHE A 94 -16.16 43.27 25.08
C PHE A 94 -15.31 44.47 24.66
N GLU A 95 -15.28 45.53 25.49
CA GLU A 95 -14.53 46.77 25.20
C GLU A 95 -13.03 46.55 24.98
N ASN A 96 -12.45 45.52 25.60
CA ASN A 96 -11.06 45.11 25.40
C ASN A 96 -10.81 44.36 24.07
N ARG A 97 -11.79 44.36 23.15
CA ARG A 97 -11.79 43.65 21.86
C ARG A 97 -11.67 42.12 21.97
N THR A 98 -12.02 41.54 23.12
CA THR A 98 -12.18 40.08 23.25
C THR A 98 -13.58 39.66 22.84
N VAL A 99 -13.68 38.44 22.31
CA VAL A 99 -14.93 37.84 21.85
C VAL A 99 -15.16 36.55 22.64
N SER A 100 -16.37 36.36 23.17
CA SER A 100 -16.78 35.10 23.78
C SER A 100 -18.06 34.57 23.14
N GLY A 101 -18.22 33.25 23.15
CA GLY A 101 -19.44 32.58 22.71
C GLY A 101 -20.13 31.87 23.86
N THR A 102 -21.39 32.18 24.11
CA THR A 102 -22.26 31.35 24.98
C THR A 102 -22.95 30.30 24.14
N TYR A 103 -22.72 29.03 24.42
CA TYR A 103 -23.37 27.92 23.72
C TYR A 103 -24.86 27.86 24.09
N ILE A 104 -25.73 27.91 23.07
CA ILE A 104 -27.19 27.85 23.24
C ILE A 104 -27.68 26.41 23.08
N GLY A 105 -27.17 25.71 22.07
CA GLY A 105 -27.60 24.35 21.77
C GLY A 105 -27.18 23.92 20.37
N LYS A 106 -27.83 22.86 19.87
CA LYS A 106 -27.52 22.25 18.57
C LYS A 106 -28.78 21.72 17.89
N ILE A 107 -28.69 21.61 16.58
CA ILE A 107 -29.63 20.86 15.76
C ILE A 107 -28.90 19.72 15.05
N VAL A 108 -29.40 18.50 15.21
CA VAL A 108 -28.86 17.32 14.53
C VAL A 108 -29.53 17.18 13.18
N LEU A 109 -28.73 17.05 12.13
CA LEU A 109 -29.20 16.90 10.75
C LEU A 109 -28.88 15.50 10.24
N GLU A 110 -28.48 15.37 8.97
CA GLU A 110 -28.07 14.11 8.36
C GLU A 110 -26.54 13.92 8.45
N TYR A 111 -25.99 12.99 7.67
CA TYR A 111 -24.58 12.63 7.74
C TYR A 111 -23.70 13.63 6.98
N SER A 112 -22.52 13.92 7.54
CA SER A 112 -21.53 14.83 6.96
C SER A 112 -22.09 16.22 6.65
N VAL A 113 -22.31 17.04 7.70
CA VAL A 113 -22.82 18.41 7.56
C VAL A 113 -21.67 19.36 7.20
N VAL A 114 -21.60 19.76 5.94
CA VAL A 114 -20.36 20.32 5.35
C VAL A 114 -20.48 21.75 4.82
N GLY A 115 -21.69 22.24 4.57
CA GLY A 115 -21.91 23.59 4.02
C GLY A 115 -23.11 24.28 4.64
N SER A 116 -23.01 25.59 4.84
CA SER A 116 -24.14 26.40 5.29
C SER A 116 -24.10 27.82 4.72
N ALA A 117 -25.27 28.38 4.42
CA ALA A 117 -25.43 29.73 3.87
C ALA A 117 -26.72 30.36 4.40
N LEU A 118 -26.64 31.65 4.72
CA LEU A 118 -27.79 32.43 5.18
C LEU A 118 -28.62 32.92 3.98
N SER A 119 -29.94 32.99 4.12
CA SER A 119 -30.82 33.65 3.16
C SER A 119 -30.54 35.16 3.11
N GLY A 120 -30.89 35.81 2.00
CA GLY A 120 -30.65 37.24 1.81
C GLY A 120 -31.32 38.14 2.84
N ASP A 121 -32.43 37.69 3.44
CA ASP A 121 -33.16 38.36 4.51
C ASP A 121 -32.67 38.00 5.94
N GLY A 122 -31.73 37.07 6.06
CA GLY A 122 -31.20 36.61 7.34
C GLY A 122 -32.12 35.68 8.15
N GLN A 123 -33.31 35.33 7.63
CA GLN A 123 -34.33 34.59 8.39
C GLN A 123 -34.17 33.07 8.30
N THR A 124 -33.49 32.56 7.27
CA THR A 124 -33.34 31.12 7.01
C THR A 124 -31.86 30.76 6.86
N LEU A 125 -31.41 29.71 7.54
CA LEU A 125 -30.10 29.11 7.34
C LEU A 125 -30.26 27.83 6.52
N PHE A 126 -29.70 27.81 5.31
CA PHE A 126 -29.64 26.61 4.49
C PHE A 126 -28.39 25.82 4.82
N VAL A 127 -28.55 24.51 5.00
CA VAL A 127 -27.48 23.61 5.43
C VAL A 127 -27.46 22.37 4.56
N VAL A 128 -26.26 21.96 4.13
CA VAL A 128 -26.06 20.78 3.28
C VAL A 128 -25.48 19.62 4.07
N SER A 129 -26.09 18.45 3.88
CA SER A 129 -25.57 17.17 4.33
C SER A 129 -25.19 16.31 3.12
N GLU A 130 -24.03 15.67 3.16
CA GLU A 130 -23.50 14.88 2.05
C GLU A 130 -24.33 13.63 1.78
N ALA A 131 -24.90 13.02 2.83
CA ALA A 131 -25.68 11.80 2.73
C ALA A 131 -26.82 11.78 3.75
N THR A 132 -27.90 11.06 3.42
CA THR A 132 -29.01 10.78 4.35
C THR A 132 -28.85 9.43 5.01
N ARG A 133 -29.48 9.23 6.18
CA ARG A 133 -29.55 7.90 6.81
C ARG A 133 -30.13 6.85 5.86
N ALA A 134 -31.22 7.20 5.15
CA ALA A 134 -31.88 6.31 4.22
C ALA A 134 -30.95 5.90 3.07
N SER A 135 -30.21 6.86 2.49
CA SER A 135 -29.29 6.55 1.39
C SER A 135 -28.15 5.64 1.83
N LEU A 136 -27.59 5.85 3.03
CA LEU A 136 -26.50 5.00 3.54
C LEU A 136 -26.93 3.56 3.79
N LEU A 137 -28.20 3.30 4.16
CA LEU A 137 -28.72 1.94 4.34
C LEU A 137 -28.80 1.15 3.03
N VAL A 138 -28.99 1.84 1.90
CA VAL A 138 -29.06 1.23 0.56
C VAL A 138 -27.78 1.47 -0.27
N ASN A 139 -26.67 1.79 0.41
CA ASN A 139 -25.37 2.09 -0.22
C ASN A 139 -25.43 3.18 -1.32
N GLN A 140 -26.34 4.13 -1.16
CA GLN A 140 -26.45 5.34 -1.98
C GLN A 140 -25.91 6.57 -1.23
N THR A 141 -25.54 7.59 -1.98
CA THR A 141 -24.89 8.80 -1.45
C THR A 141 -25.75 10.06 -1.65
N ARG A 142 -27.07 9.93 -1.63
CA ARG A 142 -27.99 11.06 -1.81
C ARG A 142 -27.83 12.07 -0.67
N GLY A 143 -27.44 13.29 -1.02
CA GLY A 143 -27.32 14.43 -0.13
C GLY A 143 -28.59 15.28 -0.11
N VAL A 144 -28.70 16.16 0.89
CA VAL A 144 -29.89 16.99 1.10
C VAL A 144 -29.53 18.40 1.52
N VAL A 145 -30.41 19.34 1.18
CA VAL A 145 -30.42 20.70 1.73
C VAL A 145 -31.53 20.78 2.78
N SER A 146 -31.19 21.24 3.98
CA SER A 146 -32.13 21.53 5.06
C SER A 146 -32.28 23.04 5.22
N ALA A 147 -33.52 23.54 5.27
CA ALA A 147 -33.83 24.94 5.57
C ALA A 147 -34.17 25.08 7.05
N LEU A 148 -33.44 25.93 7.77
CA LEU A 148 -33.59 26.12 9.21
C LEU A 148 -34.07 27.55 9.52
N ASP A 149 -35.05 27.69 10.41
CA ASP A 149 -35.50 28.99 10.88
C ASP A 149 -34.49 29.63 11.85
N VAL A 150 -33.98 30.81 11.50
CA VAL A 150 -32.96 31.48 12.31
C VAL A 150 -33.53 31.99 13.64
N ALA A 151 -34.78 32.48 13.65
CA ALA A 151 -35.41 32.94 14.89
C ALA A 151 -35.52 31.80 15.92
N THR A 152 -35.97 30.63 15.47
CA THR A 152 -36.02 29.42 16.30
C THR A 152 -34.62 28.91 16.65
N LEU A 153 -33.63 28.94 15.72
CA LEU A 153 -32.25 28.57 16.03
C LEU A 153 -31.66 29.37 17.19
N LYS A 154 -32.01 30.65 17.31
CA LYS A 154 -31.50 31.54 18.38
C LYS A 154 -32.02 31.15 19.77
N THR A 155 -33.13 30.43 19.89
CA THR A 155 -33.79 30.12 21.17
C THR A 155 -33.88 28.62 21.47
N ASP A 156 -34.33 27.82 20.51
CA ASP A 156 -34.44 26.37 20.60
C ASP A 156 -33.93 25.73 19.29
N PRO A 157 -32.61 25.53 19.17
CA PRO A 157 -32.02 24.99 17.96
C PRO A 157 -32.66 23.68 17.49
N SER A 158 -33.08 22.81 18.40
CA SER A 158 -33.57 21.47 18.07
C SER A 158 -34.85 21.45 17.24
N MET A 159 -35.64 22.54 17.30
CA MET A 159 -36.94 22.69 16.64
C MET A 159 -36.88 23.54 15.36
N ALA A 160 -35.70 23.95 14.91
CA ALA A 160 -35.57 24.94 13.84
C ALA A 160 -35.71 24.37 12.41
N LEU A 161 -35.76 23.06 12.21
CA LEU A 161 -35.88 22.46 10.87
C LEU A 161 -37.25 22.75 10.25
N ARG A 162 -37.27 23.44 9.11
CA ARG A 162 -38.51 23.71 8.34
C ARG A 162 -38.74 22.75 7.19
N ALA A 163 -37.71 22.51 6.40
CA ALA A 163 -37.83 21.77 5.13
C ALA A 163 -36.56 21.00 4.81
N ARG A 164 -36.69 19.97 3.97
CA ARG A 164 -35.56 19.20 3.45
C ARG A 164 -35.82 18.77 2.01
N VAL A 165 -34.85 18.97 1.13
CA VAL A 165 -34.94 18.61 -0.29
C VAL A 165 -33.70 17.83 -0.74
N ASP A 166 -33.87 16.91 -1.70
CA ASP A 166 -32.77 16.17 -2.34
C ASP A 166 -31.91 17.14 -3.15
N ALA A 167 -30.59 17.09 -2.93
CA ALA A 167 -29.61 17.98 -3.54
C ALA A 167 -28.59 17.25 -4.43
N GLY A 168 -28.90 16.01 -4.86
CA GLY A 168 -28.00 15.17 -5.64
C GLY A 168 -27.02 14.37 -4.78
N CYS A 169 -26.17 13.58 -5.42
CA CYS A 169 -25.26 12.68 -4.71
C CYS A 169 -24.03 13.43 -4.20
N GLN A 170 -23.72 13.26 -2.91
CA GLN A 170 -22.65 13.92 -2.17
C GLN A 170 -22.67 15.45 -2.34
N ALA A 171 -23.76 16.08 -1.90
CA ALA A 171 -23.85 17.54 -1.87
C ALA A 171 -22.86 18.13 -0.84
N VAL A 172 -22.09 19.17 -1.20
CA VAL A 172 -20.93 19.62 -0.38
C VAL A 172 -20.82 21.11 -0.08
N ARG A 173 -21.15 22.01 -1.03
CA ARG A 173 -21.13 23.46 -0.81
C ARG A 173 -22.46 24.08 -1.21
N ILE A 174 -22.76 25.20 -0.57
CA ILE A 174 -23.99 25.94 -0.75
C ILE A 174 -23.69 27.43 -0.67
N VAL A 175 -24.31 28.21 -1.57
CA VAL A 175 -24.29 29.67 -1.54
C VAL A 175 -25.66 30.22 -1.91
N THR A 176 -26.04 31.33 -1.29
CA THR A 176 -27.26 32.08 -1.66
C THR A 176 -26.89 33.07 -2.75
N SER A 177 -27.76 33.25 -3.74
CA SER A 177 -27.55 34.24 -4.79
C SER A 177 -27.55 35.67 -4.20
N PRO A 178 -26.81 36.62 -4.80
CA PRO A 178 -26.75 38.00 -4.31
C PRO A 178 -28.12 38.70 -4.23
N ASP A 179 -29.06 38.31 -5.09
CA ASP A 179 -30.44 38.80 -5.09
C ASP A 179 -31.37 38.07 -4.11
N GLY A 180 -30.86 37.06 -3.38
CA GLY A 180 -31.59 36.29 -2.38
C GLY A 180 -32.63 35.32 -2.92
N ARG A 181 -32.83 35.24 -4.25
CA ARG A 181 -33.91 34.44 -4.86
C ARG A 181 -33.59 32.96 -4.94
N TYR A 182 -32.32 32.59 -5.06
CA TYR A 182 -31.89 31.23 -5.35
C TYR A 182 -30.83 30.74 -4.37
N VAL A 183 -30.81 29.42 -4.19
CA VAL A 183 -29.80 28.68 -3.43
C VAL A 183 -29.11 27.71 -4.38
N TRP A 184 -27.78 27.81 -4.45
CA TRP A 184 -26.95 27.03 -5.38
C TRP A 184 -26.09 26.04 -4.61
N VAL A 185 -26.07 24.78 -5.07
CA VAL A 185 -25.45 23.66 -4.37
C VAL A 185 -24.60 22.83 -5.31
N THR A 186 -23.37 22.51 -4.91
CA THR A 186 -22.53 21.56 -5.65
C THR A 186 -22.79 20.13 -5.17
N ALA A 187 -23.21 19.28 -6.11
CA ALA A 187 -23.37 17.84 -5.94
C ALA A 187 -22.14 17.12 -6.50
N ARG A 188 -21.22 16.76 -5.61
CA ARG A 188 -19.87 16.32 -5.97
C ARG A 188 -19.89 15.05 -6.81
N GLN A 189 -20.61 14.02 -6.38
CA GLN A 189 -20.63 12.74 -7.09
C GLN A 189 -21.50 12.81 -8.35
N SER A 190 -22.49 13.70 -8.38
CA SER A 190 -23.31 13.94 -9.58
C SER A 190 -22.62 14.82 -10.62
N ASN A 191 -21.44 15.39 -10.34
CA ASN A 191 -20.77 16.39 -11.20
C ASN A 191 -21.69 17.57 -11.56
N GLN A 192 -22.57 17.97 -10.64
CA GLN A 192 -23.64 18.92 -10.92
C GLN A 192 -23.62 20.12 -9.99
N LEU A 193 -24.08 21.25 -10.53
CA LEU A 193 -24.50 22.43 -9.81
C LEU A 193 -26.03 22.47 -9.82
N VAL A 194 -26.65 22.35 -8.65
CA VAL A 194 -28.10 22.27 -8.47
C VAL A 194 -28.61 23.60 -7.92
N VAL A 195 -29.71 24.12 -8.45
CA VAL A 195 -30.30 25.39 -8.01
C VAL A 195 -31.74 25.22 -7.54
N PHE A 196 -32.04 25.85 -6.41
CA PHE A 196 -33.35 25.87 -5.79
C PHE A 196 -33.88 27.30 -5.60
N ASP A 197 -35.20 27.46 -5.61
CA ASP A 197 -35.89 28.68 -5.18
C ASP A 197 -35.82 28.81 -3.65
N ALA A 198 -35.19 29.88 -3.17
CA ALA A 198 -34.93 30.10 -1.76
C ALA A 198 -36.22 30.30 -0.95
N ALA A 199 -37.19 31.03 -1.52
CA ALA A 199 -38.45 31.36 -0.86
C ALA A 199 -39.33 30.12 -0.72
N LYS A 200 -39.41 29.29 -1.77
CA LYS A 200 -40.14 28.02 -1.73
C LYS A 200 -39.55 27.05 -0.70
N LEU A 201 -38.22 26.92 -0.64
CA LEU A 201 -37.58 26.10 0.40
C LEU A 201 -37.85 26.61 1.81
N ALA A 202 -37.76 27.93 2.03
CA ALA A 202 -38.05 28.54 3.32
C ALA A 202 -39.51 28.35 3.76
N ALA A 203 -40.44 28.23 2.80
CA ALA A 203 -41.87 27.96 3.00
C ALA A 203 -42.24 26.46 3.01
N ASN A 204 -41.25 25.55 2.99
CA ASN A 204 -41.45 24.09 2.94
C ASN A 204 -42.25 23.61 1.71
N GLN A 205 -42.08 24.26 0.56
CA GLN A 205 -42.64 23.85 -0.74
C GLN A 205 -41.58 23.09 -1.54
N THR A 206 -41.25 21.87 -1.13
CA THR A 206 -40.08 21.13 -1.63
C THR A 206 -40.21 20.59 -3.05
N ASP A 207 -41.41 20.25 -3.49
CA ASP A 207 -41.64 19.56 -4.78
C ASP A 207 -41.36 20.47 -5.99
N ASP A 208 -41.65 21.76 -5.86
CA ASP A 208 -41.45 22.78 -6.91
C ASP A 208 -40.27 23.72 -6.62
N ALA A 209 -39.44 23.38 -5.63
CA ALA A 209 -38.30 24.19 -5.24
C ALA A 209 -37.11 24.03 -6.20
N LEU A 210 -36.96 22.87 -6.85
CA LEU A 210 -35.86 22.63 -7.79
C LEU A 210 -36.08 23.43 -9.08
N VAL A 211 -35.12 24.28 -9.44
CA VAL A 211 -35.21 25.14 -10.63
C VAL A 211 -34.42 24.56 -11.80
N ALA A 212 -33.18 24.11 -11.57
CA ALA A 212 -32.34 23.52 -12.61
C ALA A 212 -31.22 22.65 -12.04
N LYS A 213 -30.68 21.77 -12.88
CA LYS A 213 -29.45 20.98 -12.64
C LYS A 213 -28.48 21.25 -13.79
N ILE A 214 -27.30 21.74 -13.46
CA ILE A 214 -26.29 22.16 -14.42
C ILE A 214 -25.11 21.18 -14.35
N GLN A 215 -24.74 20.59 -15.48
CA GLN A 215 -23.56 19.77 -15.59
C GLN A 215 -22.31 20.66 -15.56
N VAL A 216 -21.41 20.38 -14.62
CA VAL A 216 -20.10 21.04 -14.50
C VAL A 216 -18.99 19.99 -14.56
N GLY A 217 -17.74 20.40 -14.33
CA GLY A 217 -16.61 19.46 -14.33
C GLY A 217 -16.63 18.47 -13.17
N THR A 218 -15.64 17.57 -13.16
CA THR A 218 -15.61 16.41 -12.28
C THR A 218 -15.43 16.77 -10.80
N SER A 219 -16.29 16.21 -9.94
CA SER A 219 -16.28 16.38 -8.49
C SER A 219 -16.25 17.85 -8.06
N PRO A 220 -17.26 18.67 -8.39
CA PRO A 220 -17.29 20.07 -8.00
C PRO A 220 -17.40 20.20 -6.48
N VAL A 221 -16.57 21.07 -5.90
CA VAL A 221 -16.62 21.37 -4.46
C VAL A 221 -16.93 22.84 -4.26
N GLY A 222 -15.98 23.74 -4.51
CA GLY A 222 -16.16 25.17 -4.32
C GLY A 222 -17.12 25.79 -5.33
N LEU A 223 -17.81 26.86 -4.93
CA LEU A 223 -18.48 27.77 -5.86
C LEU A 223 -18.47 29.20 -5.34
N THR A 224 -18.45 30.18 -6.25
CA THR A 224 -18.59 31.61 -5.92
C THR A 224 -19.27 32.39 -7.04
N PHE A 225 -19.95 33.48 -6.71
CA PHE A 225 -20.46 34.45 -7.68
C PHE A 225 -19.40 35.48 -8.03
N VAL A 226 -19.40 35.92 -9.29
CA VAL A 226 -18.55 37.01 -9.80
C VAL A 226 -19.36 37.95 -10.69
N HIS A 227 -18.80 39.13 -11.01
CA HIS A 227 -19.46 40.14 -11.86
C HIS A 227 -20.88 40.50 -11.38
N GLY A 228 -21.03 40.81 -10.09
CA GLY A 228 -22.33 41.19 -9.52
C GLY A 228 -23.39 40.09 -9.57
N GLY A 229 -22.99 38.81 -9.70
CA GLY A 229 -23.90 37.67 -9.76
C GLY A 229 -24.26 37.21 -11.17
N ARG A 230 -23.64 37.77 -12.22
CA ARG A 230 -23.86 37.32 -13.61
C ARG A 230 -23.29 35.91 -13.87
N TYR A 231 -22.16 35.59 -13.25
CA TYR A 231 -21.49 34.30 -13.43
C TYR A 231 -21.27 33.59 -12.09
N ILE A 232 -21.28 32.26 -12.11
CA ILE A 232 -20.81 31.39 -11.04
C ILE A 232 -19.56 30.68 -11.52
N ILE A 233 -18.52 30.65 -10.70
CA ILE A 233 -17.34 29.82 -10.94
C ILE A 233 -17.41 28.61 -10.01
N THR A 234 -17.37 27.39 -10.54
CA THR A 234 -17.24 26.16 -9.75
C THR A 234 -15.81 25.66 -9.77
N ALA A 235 -15.34 25.12 -8.64
CA ALA A 235 -14.05 24.45 -8.53
C ALA A 235 -14.25 22.95 -8.75
N ASP A 236 -13.88 22.48 -9.95
CA ASP A 236 -14.00 21.09 -10.36
C ASP A 236 -12.73 20.35 -9.94
N THR A 237 -12.85 19.57 -8.88
CA THR A 237 -11.67 19.18 -8.10
C THR A 237 -10.99 17.91 -8.59
N ASN A 238 -11.72 17.05 -9.30
CA ASN A 238 -11.35 15.66 -9.49
C ASN A 238 -10.86 14.97 -8.19
N ARG A 239 -11.52 15.25 -7.05
CA ARG A 239 -11.13 14.78 -5.69
C ARG A 239 -10.78 13.29 -5.61
N PHE A 240 -11.41 12.45 -6.42
CA PHE A 240 -11.23 10.99 -6.39
C PHE A 240 -10.28 10.47 -7.48
N ASN A 241 -9.59 11.38 -8.18
CA ASN A 241 -8.60 11.08 -9.21
C ASN A 241 -9.13 10.14 -10.31
N TYR A 242 -10.30 10.48 -10.87
CA TYR A 242 -10.87 9.73 -11.98
C TYR A 242 -9.97 9.84 -13.22
N THR A 243 -9.66 8.71 -13.83
CA THR A 243 -8.82 8.62 -15.03
C THR A 243 -9.48 9.36 -16.20
N GLY A 244 -8.73 10.22 -16.89
CA GLY A 244 -9.23 11.04 -18.00
C GLY A 244 -9.99 12.31 -17.59
N ALA A 245 -10.25 12.53 -16.29
CA ALA A 245 -10.84 13.77 -15.80
C ALA A 245 -9.76 14.82 -15.45
N THR A 246 -10.01 16.08 -15.77
CA THR A 246 -9.12 17.20 -15.46
C THR A 246 -9.72 18.12 -14.40
N SER A 247 -8.89 18.55 -13.44
CA SER A 247 -9.24 19.65 -12.52
C SER A 247 -9.31 20.97 -13.27
N GLY A 248 -10.20 21.86 -12.85
CA GLY A 248 -10.42 23.12 -13.53
C GLY A 248 -11.51 23.95 -12.88
N LEU A 249 -11.79 25.12 -13.46
CA LEU A 249 -12.85 26.01 -13.00
C LEU A 249 -13.90 26.14 -14.09
N THR A 250 -15.14 25.74 -13.85
CA THR A 250 -16.24 25.95 -14.82
C THR A 250 -16.90 27.30 -14.59
N VAL A 251 -17.07 28.10 -15.64
CA VAL A 251 -17.66 29.45 -15.58
C VAL A 251 -19.09 29.41 -16.13
N VAL A 252 -20.05 29.37 -15.22
CA VAL A 252 -21.48 29.23 -15.50
C VAL A 252 -22.14 30.60 -15.62
N ASP A 253 -22.77 30.90 -16.75
CA ASP A 253 -23.65 32.06 -16.93
C ASP A 253 -25.00 31.78 -16.25
N VAL A 254 -25.34 32.58 -15.25
CA VAL A 254 -26.50 32.33 -14.38
C VAL A 254 -27.82 32.37 -15.15
N GLN A 255 -27.99 33.33 -16.06
CA GLN A 255 -29.23 33.46 -16.81
C GLN A 255 -29.38 32.32 -17.83
N LYS A 256 -28.29 31.95 -18.50
CA LYS A 256 -28.31 30.80 -19.43
C LYS A 256 -28.56 29.49 -18.70
N ALA A 257 -27.94 29.28 -17.54
CA ALA A 257 -28.14 28.10 -16.71
C ALA A 257 -29.60 27.95 -16.25
N LEU A 258 -30.22 29.04 -15.79
CA LEU A 258 -31.64 29.04 -15.38
C LEU A 258 -32.59 28.75 -16.55
N ASN A 259 -32.18 29.09 -17.78
CA ASN A 259 -32.91 28.76 -19.01
C ASN A 259 -32.56 27.37 -19.57
N GLY A 260 -31.81 26.54 -18.82
CA GLY A 260 -31.50 25.15 -19.17
C GLY A 260 -30.26 24.94 -20.04
N ALA A 261 -29.44 25.97 -20.28
CA ALA A 261 -28.19 25.80 -21.03
C ALA A 261 -27.18 24.92 -20.26
N GLN A 262 -26.39 24.16 -21.03
CA GLN A 262 -25.34 23.26 -20.55
C GLN A 262 -24.03 23.53 -21.32
N GLY A 263 -22.92 22.92 -20.91
CA GLY A 263 -21.64 23.01 -21.64
C GLY A 263 -20.94 24.35 -21.47
N PHE A 264 -20.72 24.75 -20.22
CA PHE A 264 -20.09 26.02 -19.89
C PHE A 264 -18.55 25.99 -20.07
N PRO A 265 -17.93 27.14 -20.40
CA PRO A 265 -16.49 27.24 -20.60
C PRO A 265 -15.71 26.92 -19.31
N ARG A 266 -14.48 26.41 -19.48
CA ARG A 266 -13.59 26.05 -18.36
C ARG A 266 -12.29 26.84 -18.40
N ILE A 267 -11.84 27.27 -17.23
CA ILE A 267 -10.54 27.90 -17.01
C ILE A 267 -9.60 26.86 -16.38
N PRO A 268 -8.38 26.66 -16.90
CA PRO A 268 -7.39 25.79 -16.29
C PRO A 268 -7.04 26.21 -14.86
N SER A 269 -6.86 25.21 -14.00
CA SER A 269 -6.39 25.36 -12.62
C SER A 269 -5.40 24.23 -12.32
N GLY A 270 -4.58 24.41 -11.29
CA GLY A 270 -3.83 23.31 -10.69
C GLY A 270 -4.75 22.26 -10.05
N LEU A 271 -4.15 21.37 -9.27
CA LEU A 271 -4.80 20.20 -8.68
C LEU A 271 -5.65 20.59 -7.46
N PHE A 272 -6.83 19.97 -7.39
CA PHE A 272 -7.79 20.13 -6.30
C PHE A 272 -8.09 21.59 -5.92
N PRO A 273 -8.59 22.43 -6.86
CA PRO A 273 -9.13 23.75 -6.52
C PRO A 273 -10.29 23.58 -5.52
N ARG A 274 -10.41 24.44 -4.49
CA ARG A 274 -11.41 24.19 -3.43
C ARG A 274 -12.16 25.42 -2.92
N ALA A 275 -11.46 26.41 -2.39
CA ALA A 275 -12.09 27.58 -1.78
C ALA A 275 -11.85 28.82 -2.65
N PHE A 276 -12.84 29.71 -2.69
CA PHE A 276 -12.80 30.96 -3.42
C PHE A 276 -12.82 32.14 -2.46
N ALA A 277 -12.11 33.21 -2.83
CA ALA A 277 -12.29 34.54 -2.25
C ALA A 277 -12.28 35.58 -3.36
N VAL A 278 -13.31 36.42 -3.42
CA VAL A 278 -13.40 37.51 -4.42
C VAL A 278 -12.85 38.79 -3.79
N SER A 279 -12.04 39.51 -4.55
CA SER A 279 -11.48 40.78 -4.12
C SER A 279 -12.59 41.84 -3.93
N PRO A 280 -12.41 42.83 -3.03
CA PRO A 280 -13.44 43.83 -2.76
C PRO A 280 -13.84 44.70 -3.97
N ASP A 281 -12.93 44.86 -4.93
CA ASP A 281 -13.17 45.57 -6.19
C ASP A 281 -13.87 44.69 -7.24
N GLY A 282 -14.05 43.40 -6.97
CA GLY A 282 -14.72 42.45 -7.86
C GLY A 282 -13.92 42.03 -9.09
N ASN A 283 -12.64 42.41 -9.17
CA ASN A 283 -11.79 42.19 -10.34
C ASN A 283 -10.92 40.94 -10.26
N THR A 284 -10.72 40.38 -9.07
CA THR A 284 -9.82 39.24 -8.84
C THR A 284 -10.50 38.16 -8.02
N VAL A 285 -10.35 36.91 -8.44
CA VAL A 285 -10.76 35.73 -7.66
C VAL A 285 -9.52 34.96 -7.24
N LEU A 286 -9.37 34.74 -5.93
CA LEU A 286 -8.38 33.84 -5.38
C LEU A 286 -8.98 32.45 -5.23
N VAL A 287 -8.26 31.44 -5.71
CA VAL A 287 -8.66 30.02 -5.63
C VAL A 287 -7.57 29.25 -4.91
N SER A 288 -7.91 28.58 -3.81
CA SER A 288 -6.97 27.65 -3.16
C SER A 288 -6.90 26.34 -3.94
N GLN A 289 -5.70 25.86 -4.22
CA GLN A 289 -5.42 24.59 -4.89
C GLN A 289 -4.72 23.68 -3.89
N TYR A 290 -5.49 22.76 -3.30
CA TYR A 290 -5.06 22.00 -2.12
C TYR A 290 -3.89 21.08 -2.43
N ASP A 291 -3.98 20.28 -3.49
CA ASP A 291 -2.93 19.31 -3.87
C ASP A 291 -1.74 19.99 -4.55
N SER A 292 -1.97 21.13 -5.23
CA SER A 292 -0.89 21.97 -5.76
C SER A 292 -0.21 22.86 -4.70
N GLN A 293 -0.72 22.90 -3.47
CA GLN A 293 -0.20 23.74 -2.38
C GLN A 293 -0.05 25.23 -2.76
N ALA A 294 -0.95 25.73 -3.59
CA ALA A 294 -0.88 27.08 -4.16
C ALA A 294 -2.21 27.84 -4.02
N VAL A 295 -2.14 29.16 -4.18
CA VAL A 295 -3.32 30.00 -4.38
C VAL A 295 -3.20 30.66 -5.75
N GLN A 296 -4.14 30.39 -6.64
CA GLN A 296 -4.20 31.00 -7.96
C GLN A 296 -5.02 32.28 -7.89
N ALA A 297 -4.46 33.39 -8.37
CA ALA A 297 -5.17 34.63 -8.58
C ALA A 297 -5.66 34.71 -10.04
N LEU A 298 -6.97 34.81 -10.23
CA LEU A 298 -7.61 34.97 -11.52
C LEU A 298 -8.10 36.42 -11.67
N ASP A 299 -7.55 37.14 -12.63
CA ASP A 299 -8.10 38.43 -13.07
C ASP A 299 -9.34 38.17 -13.93
N ILE A 300 -10.47 38.71 -13.49
CA ILE A 300 -11.77 38.46 -14.12
C ILE A 300 -12.30 39.69 -14.87
N ARG A 301 -11.54 40.79 -15.00
CA ARG A 301 -12.01 42.00 -15.73
C ARG A 301 -12.45 41.71 -17.16
N ASP A 302 -11.72 40.81 -17.82
CA ASP A 302 -11.95 40.40 -19.20
C ASP A 302 -12.53 38.99 -19.30
N LEU A 303 -13.30 38.54 -18.30
CA LEU A 303 -13.86 37.18 -18.28
C LEU A 303 -14.68 36.87 -19.54
N ASP A 304 -15.41 37.87 -20.07
CA ASP A 304 -16.12 37.74 -21.34
C ASP A 304 -15.18 37.51 -22.54
N ALA A 305 -13.97 38.08 -22.53
CA ALA A 305 -12.94 37.85 -23.55
C ALA A 305 -12.18 36.52 -23.34
N MET A 306 -11.96 36.09 -22.09
CA MET A 306 -11.40 34.78 -21.76
C MET A 306 -12.33 33.64 -22.21
N ILE A 307 -13.64 33.85 -22.07
CA ILE A 307 -14.66 32.95 -22.62
C ILE A 307 -14.73 33.07 -24.15
N GLY A 308 -14.56 34.28 -24.70
CA GLY A 308 -14.62 34.55 -26.14
C GLY A 308 -13.43 34.01 -26.95
N SER A 309 -12.20 34.00 -26.41
CA SER A 309 -11.01 33.50 -27.12
C SER A 309 -10.96 31.97 -27.26
N SER A 310 -11.80 31.27 -26.50
CA SER A 310 -12.08 29.84 -26.70
C SER A 310 -13.01 29.55 -27.90
N ARG A 311 -13.37 30.59 -28.67
CA ARG A 311 -14.37 30.54 -29.73
C ARG A 311 -13.82 30.99 -31.09
N GLU A 312 -12.72 30.37 -31.53
CA GLU A 312 -12.29 30.36 -32.93
C GLU A 312 -11.29 29.22 -33.19
N SER A 313 -11.80 27.99 -33.24
CA SER A 313 -11.33 26.99 -34.22
C SER A 313 -12.55 26.61 -35.06
N GLN A 314 -12.43 26.87 -36.36
CA GLN A 314 -13.54 27.01 -37.29
C GLN A 314 -14.30 25.71 -37.52
N VAL A 315 -15.64 25.79 -37.40
CA VAL A 315 -16.57 24.88 -38.07
C VAL A 315 -16.58 25.29 -39.54
N GLU A 316 -15.70 24.68 -40.35
CA GLU A 316 -15.96 24.58 -41.78
C GLU A 316 -17.07 23.56 -42.00
N ASN A 317 -18.02 23.93 -42.85
CA ASN A 317 -19.08 23.07 -43.37
C ASN A 317 -18.43 22.01 -44.29
N VAL A 318 -17.83 20.99 -43.68
CA VAL A 318 -17.35 19.79 -44.36
C VAL A 318 -18.58 18.87 -44.53
N PRO A 319 -18.82 18.31 -45.74
CA PRO A 319 -19.94 17.39 -45.95
C PRO A 319 -19.82 16.22 -44.96
N ALA A 320 -20.95 15.76 -44.43
CA ALA A 320 -21.06 14.73 -43.38
C ALA A 320 -19.88 13.75 -43.42
N PRO A 321 -19.04 13.68 -42.37
CA PRO A 321 -17.84 12.88 -42.44
C PRO A 321 -18.25 11.42 -42.54
N LYS A 322 -17.66 10.72 -43.51
CA LYS A 322 -17.49 9.27 -43.37
C LYS A 322 -16.83 9.06 -42.01
N GLU A 323 -17.49 8.35 -41.11
CA GLU A 323 -16.92 8.00 -39.80
C GLU A 323 -15.48 7.53 -40.01
N ASP A 324 -14.56 8.12 -39.24
CA ASP A 324 -13.15 7.81 -39.32
C ASP A 324 -13.01 6.31 -39.00
N LEU A 325 -12.70 5.49 -40.01
CA LEU A 325 -12.69 4.02 -39.89
C LEU A 325 -11.82 3.56 -38.71
N GLU A 326 -10.77 4.33 -38.41
CA GLU A 326 -9.87 4.08 -37.29
C GLU A 326 -10.51 4.37 -35.92
N ALA A 327 -11.39 5.37 -35.82
CA ALA A 327 -12.11 5.67 -34.59
C ALA A 327 -13.10 4.55 -34.24
N VAL A 328 -13.81 4.02 -35.24
CA VAL A 328 -14.71 2.87 -35.07
C VAL A 328 -13.94 1.63 -34.61
N VAL A 329 -12.77 1.39 -35.20
CA VAL A 329 -11.88 0.27 -34.87
C VAL A 329 -11.28 0.38 -33.46
N ARG A 330 -10.84 1.59 -33.05
CA ARG A 330 -10.37 1.89 -31.68
C ARG A 330 -11.47 1.72 -30.64
N GLN A 331 -12.68 2.18 -30.96
CA GLN A 331 -13.84 2.05 -30.07
C GLN A 331 -14.26 0.58 -29.92
N ALA A 332 -14.29 -0.19 -31.02
CA ALA A 332 -14.55 -1.63 -30.97
C ALA A 332 -13.56 -2.36 -30.05
N ARG A 333 -12.27 -1.99 -30.11
CA ARG A 333 -11.22 -2.52 -29.23
C ARG A 333 -11.44 -2.14 -27.77
N GLU A 334 -11.92 -0.93 -27.49
CA GLU A 334 -12.19 -0.48 -26.12
C GLU A 334 -13.40 -1.23 -25.51
N THR A 335 -14.43 -1.50 -26.30
CA THR A 335 -15.68 -2.12 -25.85
C THR A 335 -15.58 -3.65 -25.72
N PHE A 336 -14.91 -4.33 -26.66
CA PHE A 336 -14.85 -5.80 -26.71
C PHE A 336 -13.47 -6.38 -26.34
N GLY A 337 -12.49 -5.52 -26.05
CA GLY A 337 -11.14 -5.92 -25.67
C GLY A 337 -10.45 -6.74 -26.76
N ASP A 338 -9.87 -7.89 -26.38
CA ASP A 338 -9.14 -8.76 -27.31
C ASP A 338 -10.05 -9.65 -28.17
N THR A 339 -11.37 -9.54 -27.99
CA THR A 339 -12.41 -10.29 -28.70
C THR A 339 -13.23 -9.38 -29.62
N LEU A 340 -13.96 -9.94 -30.58
CA LEU A 340 -14.84 -9.16 -31.46
C LEU A 340 -16.12 -9.96 -31.79
N PRO A 341 -17.33 -9.37 -31.69
CA PRO A 341 -18.54 -10.07 -32.09
C PRO A 341 -18.58 -10.33 -33.60
N GLN A 342 -19.13 -11.48 -34.00
CA GLN A 342 -19.16 -11.91 -35.39
C GLN A 342 -19.96 -10.93 -36.27
N GLY A 343 -19.30 -10.37 -37.28
CA GLY A 343 -19.91 -9.41 -38.21
C GLY A 343 -20.08 -7.99 -37.67
N TYR A 344 -19.46 -7.64 -36.52
CA TYR A 344 -19.56 -6.31 -35.93
C TYR A 344 -18.88 -5.23 -36.79
N LEU A 345 -17.70 -5.51 -37.35
CA LEU A 345 -16.98 -4.61 -38.26
C LEU A 345 -17.24 -4.97 -39.73
N SER A 346 -17.36 -3.95 -40.59
CA SER A 346 -17.39 -4.11 -42.04
C SER A 346 -16.04 -4.63 -42.57
N GLN A 347 -16.01 -5.14 -43.80
CA GLN A 347 -14.81 -5.80 -44.33
C GLN A 347 -13.58 -4.88 -44.41
N ASP A 348 -13.79 -3.57 -44.60
CA ASP A 348 -12.71 -2.59 -44.63
C ASP A 348 -12.28 -2.14 -43.22
N GLU A 349 -13.22 -2.04 -42.27
CA GLU A 349 -12.93 -1.79 -40.84
C GLU A 349 -12.18 -2.97 -40.20
N TYR A 350 -12.55 -4.20 -40.54
CA TYR A 350 -11.90 -5.40 -40.01
C TYR A 350 -10.44 -5.53 -40.47
N ARG A 351 -10.15 -5.21 -41.75
CA ARG A 351 -8.77 -5.16 -42.25
C ARG A 351 -7.91 -4.12 -41.52
N LEU A 352 -8.53 -3.01 -41.11
CA LEU A 352 -7.85 -1.97 -40.33
C LEU A 352 -7.65 -2.42 -38.88
N TYR A 353 -8.65 -3.07 -38.28
CA TYR A 353 -8.55 -3.68 -36.95
C TYR A 353 -7.44 -4.73 -36.89
N GLU A 354 -7.36 -5.62 -37.88
CA GLU A 354 -6.30 -6.64 -37.97
C GLU A 354 -4.91 -6.03 -38.16
N ARG A 355 -4.81 -4.92 -38.91
CA ARG A 355 -3.54 -4.19 -39.09
C ARG A 355 -3.08 -3.50 -37.80
N LEU A 356 -3.99 -2.94 -37.01
CA LEU A 356 -3.67 -2.16 -35.81
C LEU A 356 -3.52 -3.03 -34.55
N TYR A 357 -4.32 -4.08 -34.42
CA TYR A 357 -4.44 -4.89 -33.19
C TYR A 357 -4.20 -6.39 -33.38
N GLY A 358 -4.07 -6.87 -34.62
CA GLY A 358 -4.01 -8.30 -34.95
C GLY A 358 -5.40 -8.95 -35.04
N ALA A 359 -5.44 -10.22 -35.44
CA ALA A 359 -6.68 -10.98 -35.49
C ALA A 359 -7.27 -11.18 -34.07
N PRO A 360 -8.60 -11.04 -33.87
CA PRO A 360 -9.23 -11.24 -32.58
C PRO A 360 -9.01 -12.67 -32.06
N LEU A 361 -8.83 -12.82 -30.75
CA LEU A 361 -8.48 -14.12 -30.14
C LEU A 361 -9.60 -15.16 -30.26
N ARG A 362 -10.86 -14.71 -30.13
CA ARG A 362 -12.10 -15.49 -30.25
C ARG A 362 -13.32 -14.55 -30.32
N ASP A 363 -14.50 -15.08 -30.63
CA ASP A 363 -15.77 -14.34 -30.53
C ASP A 363 -16.05 -13.91 -29.08
N THR A 364 -16.66 -12.73 -28.93
CA THR A 364 -16.96 -12.09 -27.64
C THR A 364 -18.03 -12.85 -26.86
N ARG A 365 -17.81 -13.06 -25.55
CA ARG A 365 -18.79 -13.63 -24.60
C ARG A 365 -19.36 -12.56 -23.66
N LEU A 366 -20.46 -12.87 -22.98
CA LEU A 366 -21.12 -11.96 -22.01
C LEU A 366 -20.21 -11.56 -20.84
N GLU A 367 -19.36 -12.50 -20.40
CA GLU A 367 -18.35 -12.26 -19.36
C GLU A 367 -17.29 -11.23 -19.78
N ASP A 368 -16.92 -11.20 -21.07
CA ASP A 368 -15.88 -10.31 -21.61
C ASP A 368 -16.35 -8.83 -21.59
N VAL A 369 -17.67 -8.59 -21.59
CA VAL A 369 -18.29 -7.26 -21.51
C VAL A 369 -18.87 -6.94 -20.12
N GLY A 370 -18.59 -7.78 -19.11
CA GLY A 370 -18.97 -7.55 -17.73
C GLY A 370 -20.46 -7.77 -17.42
N ILE A 371 -21.17 -8.57 -18.22
CA ILE A 371 -22.56 -8.97 -17.97
C ILE A 371 -22.55 -10.40 -17.38
N PRO A 372 -22.88 -10.58 -16.07
CA PRO A 372 -22.87 -11.90 -15.45
C PRO A 372 -23.95 -12.80 -16.04
N ASP A 373 -23.62 -14.09 -16.17
CA ASP A 373 -24.50 -15.10 -16.74
C ASP A 373 -25.68 -15.43 -15.80
N ALA A 374 -26.84 -15.79 -16.38
CA ALA A 374 -28.10 -15.99 -15.64
C ALA A 374 -28.12 -17.26 -14.75
N GLY A 375 -27.01 -17.99 -14.66
CA GLY A 375 -26.89 -19.26 -13.93
C GLY A 375 -26.35 -19.16 -12.50
N GLU A 376 -25.83 -18.02 -12.04
CA GLU A 376 -25.36 -17.87 -10.66
C GLU A 376 -26.45 -17.27 -9.75
N ASN A 377 -27.25 -18.15 -9.14
CA ASN A 377 -28.03 -17.82 -7.95
C ASN A 377 -27.08 -17.50 -6.78
N VAL A 378 -26.66 -16.24 -6.70
CA VAL A 378 -26.07 -15.68 -5.47
C VAL A 378 -27.20 -15.54 -4.46
N ILE A 379 -27.33 -16.54 -3.59
CA ILE A 379 -28.09 -16.42 -2.35
C ILE A 379 -27.33 -15.43 -1.47
N ASP A 380 -27.78 -14.18 -1.47
CA ASP A 380 -27.33 -13.11 -0.58
C ASP A 380 -27.86 -13.41 0.83
N SER A 381 -27.09 -14.16 1.62
CA SER A 381 -27.40 -14.43 3.01
C SER A 381 -26.95 -13.28 3.90
N ASP A 382 -27.69 -12.18 3.92
CA ASP A 382 -27.71 -11.23 5.04
C ASP A 382 -28.95 -10.31 4.98
N LEU A 383 -30.13 -10.89 5.23
CA LEU A 383 -31.32 -10.13 5.65
C LEU A 383 -31.92 -10.76 6.92
N SER A 384 -31.74 -10.04 8.03
CA SER A 384 -32.56 -9.98 9.26
C SER A 384 -33.19 -11.27 9.81
N LYS A 385 -32.59 -11.82 10.86
CA LYS A 385 -33.33 -12.61 11.87
C LYS A 385 -34.13 -11.63 12.76
N ASN A 386 -35.47 -11.74 12.74
CA ASN A 386 -36.36 -10.96 13.61
C ASN A 386 -36.64 -11.75 14.90
N THR A 387 -36.13 -11.27 16.03
CA THR A 387 -36.31 -11.90 17.36
C THR A 387 -37.21 -11.04 18.25
N LEU A 388 -38.23 -11.64 18.89
CA LEU A 388 -39.06 -11.01 19.92
C LEU A 388 -38.73 -11.61 21.30
N LEU A 389 -38.79 -10.79 22.35
CA LEU A 389 -38.54 -11.21 23.75
C LEU A 389 -39.87 -11.40 24.49
N ARG A 390 -40.07 -12.56 25.13
CA ARG A 390 -41.23 -12.89 25.97
C ARG A 390 -40.81 -13.03 27.43
N GLU A 391 -41.50 -12.34 28.35
CA GLU A 391 -41.27 -12.45 29.80
C GLU A 391 -41.87 -13.75 30.36
N THR A 392 -41.09 -14.48 31.17
CA THR A 392 -41.52 -15.70 31.86
C THR A 392 -42.06 -15.39 33.26
N GLU A 393 -42.79 -16.32 33.88
CA GLU A 393 -43.45 -16.12 35.19
C GLU A 393 -42.48 -15.81 36.35
N SER A 394 -41.17 -16.00 36.17
CA SER A 394 -40.11 -15.61 37.12
C SER A 394 -39.49 -14.24 36.85
N GLY A 395 -39.95 -13.49 35.84
CA GLY A 395 -39.49 -12.13 35.53
C GLY A 395 -38.22 -12.06 34.66
N GLU A 396 -37.89 -13.11 33.91
CA GLU A 396 -36.78 -13.13 32.95
C GLU A 396 -37.31 -13.24 31.51
N PHE A 397 -36.60 -12.61 30.55
CA PHE A 397 -36.99 -12.54 29.14
C PHE A 397 -36.32 -13.62 28.29
N GLU A 398 -37.13 -14.37 27.54
CA GLU A 398 -36.72 -15.45 26.62
C GLU A 398 -36.90 -15.01 25.16
N GLU A 399 -35.92 -15.27 24.29
CA GLU A 399 -35.95 -14.96 22.85
C GLU A 399 -36.75 -16.00 22.05
N VAL A 400 -37.73 -15.54 21.26
CA VAL A 400 -38.54 -16.38 20.35
C VAL A 400 -38.40 -15.87 18.91
N GLU A 401 -37.99 -16.76 17.99
CA GLU A 401 -37.89 -16.51 16.54
C GLU A 401 -39.26 -16.78 15.85
N TYR A 402 -39.65 -15.94 14.88
CA TYR A 402 -40.82 -16.18 14.03
C TYR A 402 -40.50 -15.90 12.55
N SER A 403 -41.13 -16.65 11.64
CA SER A 403 -41.02 -16.51 10.18
C SER A 403 -42.36 -16.04 9.60
N LEU A 404 -42.34 -15.10 8.66
CA LEU A 404 -43.50 -14.73 7.83
C LEU A 404 -43.53 -15.64 6.59
N GLU A 405 -44.65 -16.33 6.38
CA GLU A 405 -44.95 -17.01 5.11
C GLU A 405 -45.56 -15.98 4.14
N ASP A 406 -44.83 -15.61 3.08
CA ASP A 406 -45.41 -14.99 1.89
C ASP A 406 -45.60 -16.07 0.81
N GLY A 407 -46.84 -16.14 0.31
CA GLY A 407 -47.37 -17.27 -0.45
C GLY A 407 -46.72 -17.52 -1.81
N THR A 408 -46.49 -18.81 -2.06
CA THR A 408 -46.23 -19.40 -3.38
C THR A 408 -47.39 -19.07 -4.34
N THR A 409 -47.11 -18.35 -5.41
CA THR A 409 -47.93 -18.39 -6.63
C THR A 409 -47.27 -19.37 -7.59
N GLU A 410 -47.93 -20.50 -7.81
CA GLU A 410 -47.61 -21.45 -8.88
C GLU A 410 -47.71 -20.73 -10.24
N PHE A 411 -46.69 -20.85 -11.08
CA PHE A 411 -46.79 -20.56 -12.50
C PHE A 411 -46.52 -21.84 -13.28
N GLU A 412 -47.57 -22.33 -13.93
CA GLU A 412 -47.57 -23.46 -14.86
C GLU A 412 -46.72 -23.16 -16.10
N GLU A 413 -45.87 -24.12 -16.49
CA GLU A 413 -45.27 -24.16 -17.83
C GLU A 413 -46.37 -24.41 -18.88
N ILE A 414 -46.57 -23.44 -19.76
CA ILE A 414 -47.39 -23.62 -20.97
C ILE A 414 -46.46 -24.06 -22.09
N VAL A 415 -46.45 -25.37 -22.38
CA VAL A 415 -45.86 -25.94 -23.61
C VAL A 415 -46.93 -25.90 -24.69
N THR A 416 -46.74 -25.10 -25.75
CA THR A 416 -47.57 -25.17 -26.96
C THR A 416 -46.91 -26.05 -28.04
N GLU A 417 -47.72 -26.87 -28.71
CA GLU A 417 -47.36 -27.93 -29.68
C GLU A 417 -46.72 -27.49 -31.01
N GLU A 418 -46.17 -26.29 -31.12
CA GLU A 418 -45.34 -25.90 -32.26
C GLU A 418 -44.03 -25.35 -31.70
N GLY A 419 -42.92 -26.08 -31.88
CA GLY A 419 -41.60 -25.85 -31.27
C GLY A 419 -40.93 -24.51 -31.64
N ILE A 420 -41.55 -23.41 -31.25
CA ILE A 420 -41.03 -22.06 -31.30
C ILE A 420 -40.85 -21.63 -29.83
N VAL A 421 -39.62 -21.74 -29.35
CA VAL A 421 -39.24 -21.15 -28.06
C VAL A 421 -39.30 -19.62 -28.22
N GLN A 422 -40.25 -18.97 -27.55
CA GLN A 422 -40.26 -17.51 -27.46
C GLN A 422 -39.18 -17.06 -26.48
N LEU A 423 -38.15 -16.37 -26.98
CA LEU A 423 -37.17 -15.64 -26.17
C LEU A 423 -37.91 -14.65 -25.26
N GLN A 424 -37.66 -14.70 -23.95
CA GLN A 424 -38.25 -13.74 -23.02
C GLN A 424 -37.68 -12.34 -23.28
N PRO A 425 -38.51 -11.28 -23.23
CA PRO A 425 -38.01 -9.92 -23.32
C PRO A 425 -37.04 -9.61 -22.16
N PRO A 426 -35.99 -8.80 -22.38
CA PRO A 426 -35.00 -8.50 -21.37
C PRO A 426 -35.61 -7.80 -20.15
N THR A 427 -35.23 -8.19 -18.93
CA THR A 427 -35.70 -7.53 -17.70
C THR A 427 -35.15 -6.10 -17.60
N GLU A 428 -35.85 -5.24 -16.86
CA GLU A 428 -35.50 -3.82 -16.71
C GLU A 428 -34.08 -3.61 -16.14
N ALA A 429 -33.65 -4.45 -15.21
CA ALA A 429 -32.29 -4.45 -14.68
C ALA A 429 -31.22 -4.81 -15.73
N GLN A 430 -31.55 -5.68 -16.69
CA GLN A 430 -30.66 -6.09 -17.76
C GLN A 430 -30.58 -5.02 -18.86
N LEU A 431 -31.72 -4.40 -19.22
CA LEU A 431 -31.75 -3.25 -20.12
C LEU A 431 -30.94 -2.06 -19.57
N HIS A 432 -31.06 -1.80 -18.26
CA HIS A 432 -30.28 -0.75 -17.60
C HIS A 432 -28.76 -1.04 -17.66
N ARG A 433 -28.35 -2.31 -17.62
CA ARG A 433 -26.94 -2.70 -17.68
C ARG A 433 -26.39 -2.66 -19.12
N ILE A 434 -27.18 -3.07 -20.11
CA ILE A 434 -26.82 -2.92 -21.53
C ILE A 434 -26.70 -1.43 -21.91
N ASN A 435 -27.64 -0.60 -21.45
CA ASN A 435 -27.57 0.86 -21.63
C ASN A 435 -26.40 1.52 -20.90
N ALA A 436 -25.89 0.91 -19.82
CA ALA A 436 -24.72 1.41 -19.10
C ALA A 436 -23.40 1.06 -19.80
N VAL A 437 -23.37 0.00 -20.64
CA VAL A 437 -22.17 -0.48 -21.33
C VAL A 437 -22.12 0.00 -22.78
N ALA A 438 -23.25 0.06 -23.49
CA ALA A 438 -23.32 0.52 -24.88
C ALA A 438 -23.08 2.03 -24.98
N LYS A 439 -22.08 2.46 -25.76
CA LYS A 439 -21.80 3.89 -25.99
C LYS A 439 -22.56 4.41 -27.22
N ASN A 440 -22.77 3.57 -28.22
CA ASN A 440 -23.45 3.90 -29.49
C ASN A 440 -24.54 2.88 -29.87
N GLN A 441 -25.47 3.26 -30.76
CA GLN A 441 -26.58 2.40 -31.21
C GLN A 441 -26.10 1.07 -31.83
N ARG A 442 -25.00 1.11 -32.61
CA ARG A 442 -24.38 -0.08 -33.22
C ARG A 442 -23.86 -1.08 -32.19
N GLU A 443 -23.34 -0.60 -31.06
CA GLU A 443 -22.88 -1.45 -29.93
C GLU A 443 -24.08 -1.99 -29.15
N TYR A 444 -25.11 -1.17 -28.96
CA TYR A 444 -26.35 -1.58 -28.32
C TYR A 444 -26.99 -2.77 -29.05
N ASP A 445 -27.10 -2.68 -30.38
CA ASP A 445 -27.66 -3.74 -31.21
C ASP A 445 -26.78 -5.01 -31.18
N ALA A 446 -25.45 -4.84 -31.14
CA ALA A 446 -24.51 -5.96 -31.05
C ALA A 446 -24.56 -6.68 -29.70
N LEU A 447 -24.67 -5.94 -28.59
CA LEU A 447 -24.78 -6.50 -27.24
C LEU A 447 -26.12 -7.22 -27.01
N ILE A 448 -27.20 -6.70 -27.59
CA ILE A 448 -28.51 -7.38 -27.58
C ILE A 448 -28.45 -8.68 -28.37
N LYS A 449 -27.85 -8.65 -29.57
CA LYS A 449 -27.70 -9.84 -30.40
C LYS A 449 -26.82 -10.90 -29.72
N LEU A 450 -25.68 -10.48 -29.16
CA LEU A 450 -24.75 -11.37 -28.45
C LEU A 450 -25.42 -12.09 -27.29
N ARG A 451 -26.29 -11.40 -26.55
CA ARG A 451 -27.13 -12.02 -25.53
C ARG A 451 -28.09 -13.05 -26.12
N ALA A 452 -28.83 -12.68 -27.17
CA ALA A 452 -29.80 -13.59 -27.79
C ALA A 452 -29.13 -14.84 -28.37
N ASP A 453 -27.94 -14.68 -28.97
CA ASP A 453 -27.14 -15.79 -29.49
C ASP A 453 -26.65 -16.71 -28.37
N PHE A 454 -26.30 -16.15 -27.19
CA PHE A 454 -25.91 -16.93 -26.02
C PHE A 454 -27.10 -17.68 -25.39
N GLU A 455 -28.25 -17.03 -25.27
CA GLU A 455 -29.49 -17.65 -24.77
C GLU A 455 -29.98 -18.75 -25.72
N ALA A 456 -29.81 -18.57 -27.02
CA ALA A 456 -30.07 -19.60 -28.03
C ALA A 456 -29.00 -20.73 -28.03
N ALA A 457 -27.77 -20.46 -27.57
CA ALA A 457 -26.71 -21.46 -27.45
C ALA A 457 -26.85 -22.29 -26.16
N SER A 458 -27.27 -21.70 -25.05
CA SER A 458 -27.51 -22.40 -23.78
C SER A 458 -28.73 -23.33 -23.84
N LEU A 459 -29.67 -23.08 -24.75
CA LEU A 459 -30.84 -23.94 -24.99
C LEU A 459 -30.57 -25.11 -25.96
N ARG A 460 -29.35 -25.29 -26.46
CA ARG A 460 -29.00 -26.46 -27.29
C ARG A 460 -28.72 -27.67 -26.38
N PRO A 461 -29.33 -28.84 -26.63
CA PRO A 461 -29.01 -30.06 -25.90
C PRO A 461 -27.53 -30.40 -26.05
N ILE A 462 -26.84 -30.55 -24.92
CA ILE A 462 -25.43 -30.95 -24.85
C ILE A 462 -25.37 -32.45 -25.18
N GLU A 463 -25.01 -32.79 -26.42
CA GLU A 463 -24.48 -34.11 -26.75
C GLU A 463 -22.97 -33.99 -26.98
N GLU A 464 -22.23 -34.77 -26.18
CA GLU A 464 -20.83 -35.19 -26.31
C GLU A 464 -19.73 -34.13 -26.14
N GLU A 465 -19.04 -34.17 -24.98
CA GLU A 465 -17.56 -34.24 -24.89
C GLU A 465 -17.17 -34.51 -23.41
N GLU A 466 -17.13 -35.79 -23.05
CA GLU A 466 -16.35 -36.32 -21.93
C GLU A 466 -14.90 -36.52 -22.39
N ASP A 467 -13.92 -36.00 -21.63
CA ASP A 467 -12.68 -36.72 -21.23
C ASP A 467 -11.65 -35.74 -20.63
N ILE A 468 -11.23 -36.02 -19.39
CA ILE A 468 -9.86 -35.91 -18.80
C ILE A 468 -9.97 -35.69 -17.27
N GLU A 469 -10.06 -36.84 -16.59
CA GLU A 469 -9.44 -37.27 -15.33
C GLU A 469 -9.11 -36.24 -14.22
N GLU A 470 -9.86 -36.35 -13.13
CA GLU A 470 -9.55 -35.87 -11.79
C GLU A 470 -8.48 -36.75 -11.10
N GLU A 471 -7.32 -36.19 -10.72
CA GLU A 471 -6.45 -36.78 -9.69
C GLU A 471 -6.67 -36.08 -8.34
N GLN A 472 -7.05 -36.88 -7.35
CA GLN A 472 -7.33 -36.50 -5.96
C GLN A 472 -6.03 -36.16 -5.22
N GLU A 473 -5.92 -34.96 -4.64
CA GLU A 473 -4.85 -34.61 -3.68
C GLU A 473 -5.22 -35.14 -2.27
N GLU A 474 -4.56 -36.21 -1.82
CA GLU A 474 -4.47 -36.55 -0.39
C GLU A 474 -3.43 -35.64 0.32
N PRO A 475 -3.64 -35.29 1.61
CA PRO A 475 -2.67 -34.51 2.37
C PRO A 475 -1.53 -35.40 2.89
N GLU A 476 -0.32 -35.24 2.35
CA GLU A 476 0.89 -35.87 2.90
C GLU A 476 1.34 -35.15 4.20
N GLU A 477 1.48 -35.95 5.26
CA GLU A 477 2.12 -35.56 6.52
C GLU A 477 3.63 -35.33 6.26
N GLU A 478 4.13 -34.12 6.52
CA GLU A 478 5.58 -33.84 6.56
C GLU A 478 6.20 -34.55 7.78
N GLU A 479 6.67 -35.79 7.61
CA GLU A 479 7.69 -36.36 8.47
C GLU A 479 9.04 -35.68 8.11
N GLU A 480 9.44 -34.65 8.88
CA GLU A 480 10.84 -34.18 8.91
C GLU A 480 11.69 -35.35 9.43
N GLU A 481 12.27 -36.16 8.55
CA GLU A 481 13.44 -36.98 8.90
C GLU A 481 14.62 -36.02 9.16
N ASP A 482 14.89 -35.80 10.45
CA ASP A 482 16.16 -35.28 10.95
C ASP A 482 17.28 -36.26 10.54
N GLU A 483 17.86 -36.10 9.34
CA GLU A 483 19.20 -36.62 9.03
C GLU A 483 20.25 -35.71 9.71
N ASP A 484 20.32 -35.81 11.03
CA ASP A 484 21.53 -35.55 11.81
C ASP A 484 22.44 -36.79 11.68
N GLU A 485 23.09 -36.96 10.53
CA GLU A 485 24.34 -37.73 10.49
C GLU A 485 25.48 -36.78 10.85
N GLY A 486 25.85 -36.79 12.12
CA GLY A 486 27.12 -36.24 12.56
C GLY A 486 28.25 -36.99 11.87
N GLU A 487 29.12 -36.26 11.16
CA GLU A 487 30.47 -36.74 10.87
C GLU A 487 31.33 -36.51 12.12
N PRO A 488 31.81 -37.57 12.80
CA PRO A 488 32.81 -37.45 13.84
C PRO A 488 34.21 -37.43 13.20
N ASP A 489 35.06 -36.55 13.74
CA ASP A 489 36.51 -36.51 13.58
C ASP A 489 37.11 -36.56 12.17
N ALA A 490 37.56 -35.38 11.74
CA ALA A 490 38.60 -35.20 10.76
C ALA A 490 39.85 -36.04 11.13
N THR A 491 40.03 -37.17 10.45
CA THR A 491 41.33 -37.82 10.33
C THR A 491 41.98 -37.36 9.04
N PHE A 492 43.06 -36.57 9.18
CA PHE A 492 44.01 -36.25 8.13
C PHE A 492 44.58 -37.55 7.54
N LEU A 493 44.21 -37.86 6.31
CA LEU A 493 44.93 -38.83 5.47
C LEU A 493 45.07 -38.24 4.07
N ASP A 494 46.29 -37.76 3.80
CA ASP A 494 46.78 -37.38 2.48
C ASP A 494 46.62 -38.53 1.48
N TRP A 495 45.86 -38.30 0.41
CA TRP A 495 45.96 -39.00 -0.87
C TRP A 495 45.87 -37.99 -2.03
N PRO A 496 46.58 -38.22 -3.15
CA PRO A 496 47.15 -37.18 -3.98
C PRO A 496 46.22 -36.70 -5.12
N GLU A 497 46.28 -35.38 -5.36
CA GLU A 497 46.09 -34.67 -6.64
C GLU A 497 44.97 -35.16 -7.60
N HIS A 498 43.74 -34.73 -7.31
CA HIS A 498 42.78 -34.36 -8.37
C HIS A 498 42.43 -32.88 -8.23
N THR A 499 43.17 -32.06 -8.98
CA THR A 499 43.05 -30.61 -9.08
C THR A 499 41.88 -30.21 -9.99
N GLY A 500 40.76 -29.83 -9.36
CA GLY A 500 39.65 -29.09 -9.98
C GLY A 500 38.42 -29.02 -9.06
N PRO A 501 37.71 -27.87 -8.95
CA PRO A 501 36.47 -27.81 -8.18
C PRO A 501 35.40 -28.69 -8.86
N ARG A 502 34.73 -29.56 -8.08
CA ARG A 502 33.61 -30.40 -8.58
C ARG A 502 32.40 -29.59 -9.11
N MET A 503 32.37 -28.27 -8.86
CA MET A 503 31.31 -27.36 -9.33
C MET A 503 31.87 -26.41 -10.39
N HIS A 504 31.00 -26.04 -11.33
CA HIS A 504 31.33 -25.07 -12.37
C HIS A 504 31.65 -23.70 -11.75
N GLN A 505 32.58 -22.96 -12.36
CA GLN A 505 33.04 -21.67 -11.84
C GLN A 505 31.91 -20.63 -11.74
N TYR A 506 31.09 -20.47 -12.79
CA TYR A 506 29.92 -19.58 -12.73
C TYR A 506 28.91 -19.97 -11.64
N SER A 507 28.80 -21.25 -11.30
CA SER A 507 27.97 -21.71 -10.18
C SER A 507 28.60 -21.39 -8.83
N LEU A 508 29.92 -21.31 -8.72
CA LEU A 508 30.62 -20.85 -7.51
C LEU A 508 30.49 -19.34 -7.34
N GLU A 509 30.71 -18.57 -8.40
CA GLU A 509 30.57 -17.10 -8.42
C GLU A 509 29.12 -16.67 -8.14
N GLY A 510 28.15 -17.43 -8.63
CA GLY A 510 26.72 -17.16 -8.45
C GLY A 510 26.17 -17.47 -7.06
N LYS A 511 26.95 -18.04 -6.13
CA LYS A 511 26.43 -18.37 -4.79
C LYS A 511 26.14 -17.12 -3.98
N PHE A 512 24.94 -17.02 -3.43
CA PHE A 512 24.55 -15.91 -2.56
C PHE A 512 25.28 -15.95 -1.20
N ARG A 513 25.43 -17.16 -0.64
CA ARG A 513 25.95 -17.33 0.74
C ARG A 513 27.40 -16.87 0.90
N THR A 514 27.76 -16.58 2.15
CA THR A 514 29.16 -16.41 2.57
C THR A 514 29.93 -17.73 2.43
N SER A 515 31.27 -17.65 2.38
CA SER A 515 32.14 -18.82 2.44
C SER A 515 33.03 -18.68 3.67
N PRO A 516 32.81 -19.46 4.75
CA PRO A 516 31.87 -20.57 4.90
C PRO A 516 30.39 -20.14 4.94
N SER A 517 29.46 -21.08 4.66
CA SER A 517 28.02 -20.81 4.59
C SER A 517 27.40 -20.45 5.95
N THR A 518 27.95 -21.01 7.01
CA THR A 518 27.59 -20.68 8.39
C THR A 518 28.54 -19.61 8.88
N LEU A 519 28.00 -18.45 9.25
CA LEU A 519 28.78 -17.31 9.67
C LEU A 519 29.23 -17.47 11.12
N HIS A 520 30.52 -17.21 11.37
CA HIS A 520 31.09 -17.11 12.70
C HIS A 520 31.30 -15.63 13.03
N LEU A 521 30.74 -15.18 14.16
CA LEU A 521 30.94 -13.80 14.60
C LEU A 521 32.41 -13.59 15.04
N PRO A 522 33.03 -12.43 14.72
CA PRO A 522 34.40 -12.15 15.11
C PRO A 522 34.61 -12.27 16.62
N LYS A 523 35.49 -13.18 17.05
CA LYS A 523 35.68 -13.43 18.48
C LYS A 523 36.29 -12.24 19.19
N VAL A 524 37.31 -11.61 18.60
CA VAL A 524 38.10 -10.54 19.22
C VAL A 524 37.35 -9.22 19.19
N ASP A 525 36.83 -8.82 18.02
CA ASP A 525 36.27 -7.48 17.84
C ASP A 525 34.78 -7.37 18.24
N PHE A 526 34.06 -8.50 18.27
CA PHE A 526 32.61 -8.50 18.47
C PHE A 526 32.19 -9.29 19.71
N VAL A 527 32.52 -10.60 19.78
CA VAL A 527 32.00 -11.48 20.83
C VAL A 527 32.61 -11.22 22.20
N THR A 528 33.93 -11.05 22.30
CA THR A 528 34.64 -10.88 23.58
C THR A 528 34.25 -9.57 24.29
N PRO A 529 34.25 -8.40 23.62
CA PRO A 529 33.89 -7.13 24.26
C PRO A 529 32.43 -7.12 24.76
N ILE A 530 31.51 -7.69 23.98
CA ILE A 530 30.10 -7.83 24.37
C ILE A 530 29.98 -8.77 25.58
N THR A 531 30.70 -9.90 25.58
CA THR A 531 30.69 -10.84 26.70
C THR A 531 31.19 -10.18 27.99
N GLU A 532 32.22 -9.34 27.92
CA GLU A 532 32.73 -8.57 29.06
C GLU A 532 31.74 -7.52 29.56
N LEU A 533 31.11 -6.78 28.64
CA LEU A 533 30.05 -5.81 28.96
C LEU A 533 28.88 -6.45 29.70
N LEU A 534 28.50 -7.67 29.32
CA LEU A 534 27.36 -8.39 29.89
C LEU A 534 27.67 -9.07 31.23
N LYS A 535 28.92 -9.13 31.70
CA LYS A 535 29.28 -9.72 33.01
C LYS A 535 28.64 -9.01 34.20
N ARG A 536 28.31 -7.72 34.06
CA ARG A 536 27.71 -6.91 35.13
C ARG A 536 26.22 -7.19 35.36
N THR A 537 25.55 -7.77 34.37
CA THR A 537 24.10 -8.00 34.35
C THR A 537 23.81 -9.50 34.40
N ASP A 538 22.89 -9.91 35.26
CA ASP A 538 22.44 -11.31 35.24
C ASP A 538 21.68 -11.61 33.94
N THR A 539 22.03 -12.75 33.34
CA THR A 539 21.35 -13.31 32.17
C THR A 539 19.86 -13.52 32.36
N THR A 540 19.39 -13.76 33.59
CA THR A 540 17.96 -13.91 33.90
C THR A 540 17.18 -12.62 33.61
N HIS A 541 17.71 -11.46 34.02
CA HIS A 541 17.12 -10.16 33.76
C HIS A 541 17.16 -9.78 32.28
N ILE A 542 18.26 -10.10 31.60
CA ILE A 542 18.37 -9.90 30.15
C ILE A 542 17.30 -10.73 29.44
N ARG A 543 17.15 -12.01 29.80
CA ARG A 543 16.15 -12.90 29.22
C ARG A 543 14.73 -12.40 29.45
N GLN A 544 14.36 -12.02 30.68
CA GLN A 544 13.03 -11.48 30.98
C GLN A 544 12.74 -10.20 30.18
N THR A 545 13.74 -9.32 30.05
CA THR A 545 13.62 -8.08 29.28
C THR A 545 13.50 -8.38 27.78
N ALA A 546 14.27 -9.34 27.26
CA ALA A 546 14.20 -9.80 25.87
C ALA A 546 12.83 -10.40 25.54
N GLU A 547 12.32 -11.32 26.36
CA GLU A 547 11.01 -11.95 26.17
C GLU A 547 9.91 -10.88 26.22
N LYS A 548 10.00 -9.89 27.13
CA LYS A 548 9.06 -8.77 27.20
C LYS A 548 9.12 -7.88 25.95
N ALA A 549 10.31 -7.56 25.46
CA ALA A 549 10.50 -6.68 24.29
C ALA A 549 10.12 -7.37 22.98
N PHE A 550 10.42 -8.66 22.83
CA PHE A 550 10.34 -9.39 21.56
C PHE A 550 9.23 -10.44 21.48
N GLY A 551 8.26 -10.42 22.40
CA GLY A 551 7.03 -11.20 22.26
C GLY A 551 7.10 -12.64 22.77
N GLY A 552 7.95 -12.92 23.76
CA GLY A 552 8.02 -14.18 24.49
C GLY A 552 9.23 -15.05 24.14
N PRO A 553 9.20 -16.35 24.51
CA PRO A 553 10.32 -17.27 24.29
C PRO A 553 10.60 -17.44 22.79
N GLY A 554 11.88 -17.55 22.43
CA GLY A 554 12.33 -17.60 21.03
C GLY A 554 12.34 -16.25 20.31
N LEU A 555 11.99 -15.16 21.01
CA LEU A 555 12.13 -13.77 20.56
C LEU A 555 11.57 -13.51 19.14
N PRO A 556 10.29 -13.83 18.86
CA PRO A 556 9.71 -13.76 17.52
C PRO A 556 9.67 -12.35 16.90
N PHE A 557 9.76 -11.29 17.69
CA PHE A 557 9.84 -9.90 17.20
C PHE A 557 11.28 -9.32 17.24
N SER A 558 12.30 -10.14 17.48
CA SER A 558 13.71 -9.77 17.25
C SER A 558 14.03 -9.80 15.74
N PRO A 559 15.28 -9.57 15.29
CA PRO A 559 15.64 -9.78 13.88
C PRO A 559 15.35 -11.20 13.36
N ALA A 560 15.31 -12.22 14.24
CA ALA A 560 15.04 -13.59 13.85
C ALA A 560 13.54 -13.90 13.67
N THR A 561 13.23 -14.80 12.73
CA THR A 561 11.89 -15.35 12.45
C THR A 561 11.87 -16.84 12.82
N PRO A 562 11.66 -17.21 14.09
CA PRO A 562 11.59 -18.63 14.45
C PRO A 562 10.38 -19.29 13.75
N LYS A 563 10.56 -20.51 13.23
CA LYS A 563 9.47 -21.28 12.57
C LYS A 563 8.21 -21.41 13.44
N SER A 564 8.37 -21.57 14.75
CA SER A 564 7.26 -21.62 15.73
C SER A 564 6.43 -20.32 15.77
N GLY A 565 7.01 -19.20 15.35
CA GLY A 565 6.40 -17.88 15.28
C GLY A 565 5.68 -17.57 13.97
N ASN A 566 5.62 -18.50 13.00
CA ASN A 566 4.99 -18.24 11.69
C ASN A 566 3.51 -17.85 11.77
N ARG A 567 2.81 -18.21 12.86
CA ARG A 567 1.41 -17.85 13.11
C ARG A 567 1.24 -16.52 13.88
N LEU A 568 2.32 -15.93 14.36
CA LEU A 568 2.29 -14.68 15.11
C LEU A 568 2.12 -13.48 14.17
N PRO A 569 1.60 -12.34 14.67
CA PRO A 569 1.48 -11.13 13.86
C PRO A 569 2.85 -10.66 13.38
N GLN A 570 2.99 -10.37 12.09
CA GLN A 570 4.22 -9.84 11.51
C GLN A 570 4.45 -8.41 12.02
N LYS A 571 5.35 -8.24 13.00
CA LYS A 571 5.67 -6.95 13.63
C LYS A 571 7.13 -6.56 13.33
N PRO A 572 7.43 -5.24 13.30
CA PRO A 572 8.81 -4.77 13.17
C PRO A 572 9.65 -5.16 14.38
N VAL A 573 10.97 -5.03 14.24
CA VAL A 573 11.89 -5.18 15.37
C VAL A 573 11.59 -4.08 16.38
N THR A 574 11.18 -4.46 17.58
CA THR A 574 10.55 -3.54 18.55
C THR A 574 11.53 -2.57 19.23
N MET A 575 12.81 -2.92 19.28
CA MET A 575 13.87 -2.07 19.82
C MET A 575 14.76 -1.55 18.70
N GLU A 576 14.70 -0.25 18.42
CA GLU A 576 15.49 0.40 17.38
C GLU A 576 16.72 1.12 17.97
N ALA A 577 17.85 1.11 17.27
CA ALA A 577 19.06 1.85 17.67
C ALA A 577 18.85 3.37 17.77
N SER A 578 17.91 3.90 16.99
CA SER A 578 17.57 5.34 16.90
C SER A 578 16.83 5.86 18.13
N HIS A 579 16.25 4.99 18.97
CA HIS A 579 15.48 5.40 20.14
C HIS A 579 16.34 6.15 21.17
N HIS A 580 15.90 7.35 21.56
CA HIS A 580 16.61 8.20 22.53
C HIS A 580 16.55 7.68 23.97
N LYS A 581 15.51 6.92 24.32
CA LYS A 581 15.28 6.42 25.68
C LYS A 581 15.43 4.91 25.69
N MET A 582 16.52 4.43 26.30
CA MET A 582 16.69 3.04 26.70
C MET A 582 17.27 3.00 28.11
N SER A 583 16.75 2.13 28.94
CA SER A 583 17.36 1.76 30.23
C SER A 583 18.66 0.99 30.02
N GLU A 584 19.45 0.83 31.09
CA GLU A 584 20.68 0.04 31.03
C GLU A 584 20.43 -1.41 30.62
N ILE A 585 19.39 -2.05 31.18
CA ILE A 585 19.05 -3.44 30.87
C ILE A 585 18.52 -3.60 29.45
N GLU A 586 17.75 -2.63 28.93
CA GLU A 586 17.31 -2.63 27.53
C GLU A 586 18.49 -2.48 26.57
N ALA A 587 19.47 -1.65 26.91
CA ALA A 587 20.69 -1.51 26.11
C ALA A 587 21.54 -2.80 26.12
N ASP A 588 21.65 -3.48 27.27
CA ASP A 588 22.31 -4.80 27.36
C ASP A 588 21.52 -5.90 26.61
N THR A 589 20.19 -5.80 26.61
CA THR A 589 19.30 -6.68 25.84
C THR A 589 19.47 -6.46 24.34
N TYR A 590 19.56 -5.21 23.88
CA TYR A 590 19.79 -4.86 22.47
C TYR A 590 21.11 -5.45 21.96
N ILE A 591 22.23 -5.23 22.68
CA ILE A 591 23.54 -5.73 22.23
C ILE A 591 23.63 -7.27 22.24
N SER A 592 22.90 -7.92 23.14
CA SER A 592 22.96 -9.38 23.28
C SER A 592 22.04 -10.12 22.30
N THR A 593 20.91 -9.53 21.91
CA THR A 593 19.87 -10.21 21.11
C THR A 593 19.73 -9.66 19.69
N VAL A 594 19.87 -8.35 19.47
CA VAL A 594 19.65 -7.72 18.15
C VAL A 594 20.93 -7.69 17.33
N LEU A 595 22.04 -7.24 17.91
CA LEU A 595 23.30 -7.03 17.17
C LEU A 595 23.83 -8.30 16.45
N PRO A 596 23.87 -9.51 17.06
CA PRO A 596 24.39 -10.69 16.38
C PRO A 596 23.64 -11.01 15.09
N GLY A 597 22.32 -10.83 15.10
CA GLY A 597 21.50 -11.17 13.97
C GLY A 597 21.51 -10.13 12.85
N VAL A 598 21.54 -8.85 13.24
CA VAL A 598 21.75 -7.75 12.32
C VAL A 598 23.13 -7.84 11.65
N TYR A 599 24.17 -8.23 12.41
CA TYR A 599 25.50 -8.47 11.85
C TYR A 599 25.45 -9.53 10.73
N ALA A 600 24.85 -10.69 11.01
CA ALA A 600 24.80 -11.79 10.05
C ALA A 600 24.09 -11.41 8.74
N SER A 601 22.93 -10.75 8.82
CA SER A 601 22.17 -10.31 7.64
C SER A 601 22.90 -9.22 6.84
N VAL A 602 23.56 -8.28 7.52
CA VAL A 602 24.36 -7.23 6.85
C VAL A 602 25.62 -7.81 6.21
N THR A 603 26.36 -8.71 6.86
CA THR A 603 27.55 -9.35 6.26
C THR A 603 27.19 -10.12 5.00
N SER A 604 26.11 -10.91 5.03
CA SER A 604 25.62 -11.63 3.84
C SER A 604 25.32 -10.68 2.68
N THR A 605 24.67 -9.55 2.99
CA THR A 605 24.33 -8.52 2.01
C THR A 605 25.57 -7.81 1.44
N LEU A 606 26.54 -7.45 2.29
CA LEU A 606 27.77 -6.79 1.86
C LEU A 606 28.64 -7.71 1.01
N VAL A 607 28.71 -9.00 1.34
CA VAL A 607 29.43 -10.00 0.53
C VAL A 607 28.78 -10.14 -0.86
N GLU A 608 27.45 -10.16 -0.93
CA GLU A 608 26.73 -10.17 -2.21
C GLU A 608 27.02 -8.89 -3.03
N VAL A 609 26.97 -7.70 -2.40
CA VAL A 609 27.28 -6.43 -3.07
C VAL A 609 28.73 -6.41 -3.59
N ARG A 610 29.70 -6.87 -2.78
CA ARG A 610 31.11 -7.02 -3.20
C ARG A 610 31.25 -7.96 -4.39
N LYS A 611 30.59 -9.12 -4.38
CA LYS A 611 30.63 -10.08 -5.50
C LYS A 611 30.08 -9.48 -6.79
N ARG A 612 29.04 -8.65 -6.72
CA ARG A 612 28.39 -8.06 -7.89
C ARG A 612 29.10 -6.83 -8.45
N LEU A 613 29.65 -5.99 -7.59
CA LEU A 613 30.41 -4.80 -8.00
C LEU A 613 31.88 -5.10 -8.31
N GLY A 614 32.39 -6.26 -7.86
CA GLY A 614 33.78 -6.67 -8.03
C GLY A 614 34.71 -6.15 -6.94
N SER A 615 35.93 -6.71 -6.88
CA SER A 615 36.97 -6.26 -5.95
C SER A 615 37.41 -4.82 -6.21
N GLU A 616 37.50 -4.42 -7.49
CA GLU A 616 37.89 -3.07 -7.91
C GLU A 616 37.05 -1.97 -7.25
N TRP A 617 35.75 -2.21 -7.03
CA TRP A 617 34.88 -1.25 -6.37
C TRP A 617 35.35 -0.88 -4.95
N LEU A 618 35.75 -1.87 -4.14
CA LEU A 618 36.25 -1.62 -2.79
C LEU A 618 37.63 -0.95 -2.83
N GLN A 619 38.47 -1.35 -3.77
CA GLN A 619 39.80 -0.76 -3.97
C GLN A 619 39.68 0.72 -4.33
N ASP A 620 38.85 1.06 -5.30
CA ASP A 620 38.58 2.43 -5.70
C ASP A 620 38.06 3.28 -4.53
N LEU A 621 37.15 2.73 -3.72
CA LEU A 621 36.64 3.41 -2.53
C LEU A 621 37.74 3.69 -1.48
N MET A 622 38.68 2.75 -1.28
CA MET A 622 39.78 2.89 -0.32
C MET A 622 40.78 3.98 -0.72
N PHE A 623 41.06 4.11 -2.01
CA PHE A 623 42.07 5.05 -2.54
C PHE A 623 41.50 6.37 -3.04
N ARG A 624 40.17 6.52 -3.07
CA ARG A 624 39.54 7.79 -3.41
C ARG A 624 40.06 8.89 -2.49
N THR A 625 40.62 9.93 -3.10
CA THR A 625 41.08 11.14 -2.43
C THR A 625 40.06 12.22 -2.73
N ASP A 626 39.14 12.47 -1.79
CA ASP A 626 38.19 13.56 -1.89
C ASP A 626 38.69 14.79 -1.11
N ALA A 627 38.05 15.94 -1.31
CA ALA A 627 38.39 17.19 -0.63
C ALA A 627 38.17 17.14 0.90
N GLN A 628 37.62 16.03 1.45
CA GLN A 628 37.22 15.88 2.85
C GLN A 628 37.93 14.74 3.60
N GLY A 629 38.86 14.01 2.96
CA GLY A 629 39.70 12.99 3.59
C GLY A 629 40.18 11.89 2.63
N ARG A 630 40.80 10.86 3.21
CA ARG A 630 41.22 9.63 2.51
C ARG A 630 40.37 8.44 2.98
N GLY A 631 39.81 7.69 2.05
CA GLY A 631 39.05 6.45 2.28
C GLY A 631 37.53 6.63 2.44
N PRO A 632 36.77 5.52 2.43
CA PRO A 632 35.32 5.52 2.32
C PRO A 632 34.60 6.10 3.54
N ARG A 633 33.49 6.79 3.28
CA ARG A 633 32.57 7.31 4.31
C ARG A 633 31.35 6.41 4.43
N VAL A 634 31.19 5.76 5.59
CA VAL A 634 30.11 4.80 5.82
C VAL A 634 29.17 5.28 6.92
N LEU A 635 27.86 5.17 6.67
CA LEU A 635 26.80 5.44 7.61
C LEU A 635 26.01 4.16 7.92
N ASP A 636 25.99 3.78 9.20
CA ASP A 636 25.08 2.77 9.75
C ASP A 636 23.86 3.47 10.35
N ALA A 637 22.74 3.36 9.64
CA ALA A 637 21.43 3.85 10.01
C ALA A 637 20.56 2.67 10.50
N GLY A 638 20.36 2.58 11.82
CA GLY A 638 19.44 1.61 12.43
C GLY A 638 20.06 0.27 12.84
N ALA A 639 21.22 -0.14 12.32
CA ALA A 639 21.85 -1.41 12.69
C ALA A 639 22.56 -1.34 14.07
N GLY A 640 22.75 -0.14 14.62
CA GLY A 640 23.31 0.07 15.95
C GLY A 640 24.78 -0.34 16.05
N GLY A 641 25.53 -0.26 14.95
CA GLY A 641 26.97 -0.54 14.90
C GLY A 641 27.31 -1.93 14.40
N ALA A 642 26.35 -2.86 14.34
CA ALA A 642 26.57 -4.18 13.72
C ALA A 642 26.91 -4.06 12.23
N GLY A 643 26.32 -3.08 11.52
CA GLY A 643 26.60 -2.87 10.11
C GLY A 643 28.02 -2.36 9.86
N LEU A 644 28.54 -1.49 10.75
CA LEU A 644 29.93 -1.04 10.69
C LEU A 644 30.93 -2.16 11.01
N ALA A 645 30.60 -3.04 11.95
CA ALA A 645 31.45 -4.19 12.27
C ALA A 645 31.53 -5.16 11.06
N ALA A 646 30.39 -5.46 10.43
CA ALA A 646 30.33 -6.26 9.21
C ALA A 646 31.10 -5.61 8.05
N TRP A 647 30.95 -4.30 7.87
CA TRP A 647 31.70 -3.54 6.87
C TRP A 647 33.21 -3.60 7.11
N GLN A 648 33.65 -3.46 8.37
CA GLN A 648 35.05 -3.53 8.72
C GLN A 648 35.65 -4.89 8.39
N GLU A 649 34.94 -5.99 8.64
CA GLU A 649 35.40 -7.34 8.30
C GLU A 649 35.59 -7.51 6.77
N VAL A 650 34.61 -7.06 5.98
CA VAL A 650 34.69 -7.13 4.51
C VAL A 650 35.82 -6.25 3.96
N LEU A 651 35.98 -5.04 4.50
CA LEU A 651 37.02 -4.10 4.08
C LEU A 651 38.42 -4.59 4.48
N GLN A 652 38.56 -5.13 5.69
CA GLN A 652 39.82 -5.70 6.20
C GLN A 652 40.25 -6.89 5.35
N ALA A 653 39.33 -7.79 5.00
CA ALA A 653 39.64 -8.95 4.15
C ALA A 653 40.16 -8.54 2.76
N GLU A 654 39.56 -7.53 2.12
CA GLU A 654 40.06 -7.01 0.84
C GLU A 654 41.43 -6.33 1.00
N PHE A 655 41.62 -5.56 2.07
CA PHE A 655 42.87 -4.87 2.35
C PHE A 655 44.03 -5.83 2.62
N GLU A 656 43.77 -6.95 3.31
CA GLU A 656 44.75 -8.02 3.53
C GLU A 656 45.14 -8.72 2.24
N LEU A 657 44.18 -9.01 1.35
CA LEU A 657 44.46 -9.57 0.03
C LEU A 657 45.38 -8.65 -0.79
N MET A 658 45.09 -7.34 -0.82
CA MET A 658 45.94 -6.36 -1.51
C MET A 658 47.35 -6.24 -0.90
N ARG A 659 47.48 -6.45 0.42
CA ARG A 659 48.77 -6.46 1.11
C ARG A 659 49.58 -7.71 0.74
N ASP A 660 48.93 -8.87 0.69
CA ASP A 660 49.55 -10.13 0.30
C ASP A 660 50.00 -10.09 -1.17
N ASP A 661 49.25 -9.40 -2.04
CA ASP A 661 49.63 -9.09 -3.42
C ASP A 661 50.74 -8.01 -3.55
N GLY A 662 51.20 -7.44 -2.43
CA GLY A 662 52.27 -6.44 -2.38
C GLY A 662 51.88 -5.04 -2.87
N MET A 663 50.58 -4.76 -3.04
CA MET A 663 50.09 -3.46 -3.53
C MET A 663 50.11 -2.36 -2.44
N ILE A 664 50.09 -2.74 -1.15
CA ILE A 664 49.96 -1.81 -0.01
C ILE A 664 50.86 -2.24 1.15
N SER A 665 51.34 -1.27 1.95
CA SER A 665 52.20 -1.50 3.14
C SER A 665 51.58 -1.11 4.50
N GLY A 666 50.35 -0.56 4.51
CA GLY A 666 49.65 -0.16 5.74
C GLY A 666 49.14 -1.34 6.59
N LEU A 667 48.87 -1.09 7.87
CA LEU A 667 48.36 -2.10 8.83
C LEU A 667 46.83 -2.12 8.96
N GLU A 668 46.16 -0.99 8.72
CA GLU A 668 44.70 -0.86 8.83
C GLU A 668 44.11 -0.13 7.61
N PRO A 669 42.89 -0.51 7.18
CA PRO A 669 42.23 0.13 6.06
C PRO A 669 41.78 1.57 6.42
N PRO A 670 41.91 2.53 5.50
CA PRO A 670 41.43 3.90 5.71
C PRO A 670 39.89 3.95 5.66
N GLY A 671 39.29 4.96 6.31
CA GLY A 671 37.86 5.25 6.20
C GLY A 671 37.27 5.98 7.42
N LYS A 672 36.13 6.63 7.22
CA LYS A 672 35.36 7.30 8.29
C LYS A 672 34.06 6.54 8.54
N LYS A 673 33.86 6.13 9.79
CA LYS A 673 32.71 5.33 10.23
C LYS A 673 31.74 6.17 11.04
N THR A 674 30.48 6.21 10.62
CA THR A 674 29.41 6.93 11.33
C THR A 674 28.27 5.97 11.70
N VAL A 675 27.76 6.06 12.92
CA VAL A 675 26.62 5.25 13.38
C VAL A 675 25.57 6.12 14.05
N VAL A 676 24.30 5.81 13.79
CA VAL A 676 23.16 6.46 14.47
C VAL A 676 22.76 5.65 15.70
N VAL A 677 22.95 6.24 16.88
CA VAL A 677 22.56 5.65 18.17
C VAL A 677 21.94 6.73 19.04
N GLY A 678 20.64 6.62 19.29
CA GLY A 678 19.85 7.63 20.00
C GLY A 678 20.16 7.70 21.49
N SER A 679 20.15 6.55 22.17
CA SER A 679 20.34 6.43 23.62
C SER A 679 21.82 6.48 24.01
N ASP A 680 22.14 7.28 25.03
CA ASP A 680 23.50 7.37 25.57
C ASP A 680 23.96 6.07 26.24
N HIS A 681 23.04 5.32 26.87
CA HIS A 681 23.35 4.02 27.47
C HIS A 681 23.81 3.00 26.44
N LEU A 682 23.16 2.98 25.26
CA LEU A 682 23.53 2.10 24.16
C LEU A 682 24.81 2.59 23.49
N ARG A 683 24.96 3.91 23.30
CA ARG A 683 26.16 4.54 22.74
C ARG A 683 27.42 4.19 23.52
N HIS A 684 27.38 4.30 24.85
CA HIS A 684 28.52 3.99 25.71
C HIS A 684 28.94 2.51 25.66
N ARG A 685 28.01 1.59 25.38
CA ARG A 685 28.30 0.16 25.17
C ARG A 685 28.97 -0.06 23.82
N ILE A 686 28.39 0.51 22.76
CA ILE A 686 28.89 0.36 21.38
C ILE A 686 30.28 0.98 21.22
N SER A 687 30.55 2.12 21.85
CA SER A 687 31.85 2.79 21.78
C SER A 687 33.01 1.97 22.37
N ARG A 688 32.73 0.92 23.16
CA ARG A 688 33.78 0.05 23.70
C ARG A 688 34.38 -0.90 22.67
N PHE A 689 33.61 -1.31 21.66
CA PHE A 689 34.08 -2.25 20.63
C PHE A 689 34.18 -1.62 19.23
N LEU A 690 33.53 -0.49 18.98
CA LEU A 690 33.68 0.26 17.74
C LEU A 690 34.67 1.43 17.88
N HIS A 691 35.94 1.18 17.55
CA HIS A 691 36.99 2.20 17.54
C HIS A 691 36.90 3.12 16.31
N ASN A 692 37.33 4.38 16.44
CA ASN A 692 37.32 5.39 15.37
C ASN A 692 35.95 5.59 14.71
N THR A 693 34.89 5.64 15.51
CA THR A 693 33.51 5.84 15.04
C THR A 693 32.90 7.15 15.54
N THR A 694 32.21 7.86 14.66
CA THR A 694 31.43 9.05 15.02
C THR A 694 29.99 8.65 15.30
N PHE A 695 29.50 8.99 16.49
CA PHE A 695 28.14 8.69 16.92
C PHE A 695 27.21 9.88 16.65
N LEU A 696 26.10 9.64 15.96
CA LEU A 696 25.03 10.60 15.76
C LEU A 696 23.82 10.22 16.63
N PRO A 697 23.24 11.15 17.40
CA PRO A 697 22.05 10.87 18.20
C PRO A 697 20.79 10.67 17.34
N ARG A 698 20.74 11.31 16.17
CA ARG A 698 19.64 11.18 15.20
C ARG A 698 20.16 11.36 13.79
N LEU A 699 19.44 10.84 12.80
CA LEU A 699 19.75 11.12 11.40
C LEU A 699 19.65 12.63 11.13
N PRO A 700 20.64 13.23 10.44
CA PRO A 700 20.50 14.57 9.90
C PRO A 700 19.31 14.63 8.93
N ASP A 701 18.57 15.73 8.95
CA ASP A 701 17.40 15.92 8.10
C ASP A 701 17.68 17.05 7.12
N TYR A 702 18.28 16.72 5.98
CA TYR A 702 18.73 17.72 5.02
C TYR A 702 17.62 18.27 4.13
N LEU A 703 16.47 17.58 4.05
CA LEU A 703 15.31 18.03 3.28
C LEU A 703 14.70 19.28 3.94
N HIS A 704 14.44 19.20 5.24
CA HIS A 704 13.80 20.27 6.01
C HIS A 704 14.78 21.29 6.61
N SER A 705 16.10 20.99 6.58
CA SER A 705 17.14 21.94 7.02
C SER A 705 17.49 23.01 5.99
N ALA A 706 17.25 22.77 4.69
CA ALA A 706 17.54 23.76 3.65
C ALA A 706 16.68 25.02 3.78
N GLU A 707 15.42 24.89 4.20
CA GLU A 707 14.51 26.01 4.47
C GLU A 707 14.85 26.78 5.76
N ASN A 708 15.65 26.20 6.65
CA ASN A 708 15.99 26.77 7.96
C ASN A 708 17.46 27.21 8.09
N ALA A 709 18.26 27.14 7.02
CA ALA A 709 19.66 27.56 7.01
C ALA A 709 19.83 29.04 7.40
N GLU A 710 18.81 29.88 7.20
CA GLU A 710 18.81 31.30 7.58
C GLU A 710 18.25 31.56 9.00
N ARG A 711 17.70 30.55 9.69
CA ARG A 711 16.96 30.73 10.97
C ARG A 711 17.69 30.26 12.22
N HIS A 712 18.89 29.70 12.10
CA HIS A 712 19.71 29.36 13.27
C HIS A 712 20.51 30.56 13.77
N ILE A 713 19.98 31.24 14.80
CA ILE A 713 20.55 32.42 15.49
C ILE A 713 21.98 32.17 16.03
N ASP A 714 22.40 30.91 16.19
CA ASP A 714 23.71 30.52 16.75
C ASP A 714 24.69 29.85 15.76
N GLN A 715 24.36 29.74 14.47
CA GLN A 715 25.30 29.21 13.48
C GLN A 715 26.10 30.35 12.84
N GLY A 716 27.44 30.30 13.00
CA GLY A 716 28.35 31.20 12.29
C GLY A 716 28.05 31.20 10.79
N GLY A 717 28.12 32.39 10.17
CA GLY A 717 27.54 32.74 8.86
C GLY A 717 28.03 31.99 7.61
N THR A 718 28.55 30.78 7.73
CA THR A 718 28.82 29.86 6.61
C THR A 718 28.04 28.56 6.82
N PRO A 719 27.10 28.20 5.92
CA PRO A 719 26.43 26.90 5.95
C PRO A 719 27.48 25.79 5.94
N GLN A 720 27.43 24.89 6.93
CA GLN A 720 28.32 23.74 6.95
C GLN A 720 28.04 22.87 5.70
N PRO A 721 29.08 22.43 4.96
CA PRO A 721 28.88 21.62 3.76
C PRO A 721 28.15 20.31 4.11
N ARG A 722 27.17 19.92 3.27
CA ARG A 722 26.38 18.70 3.45
C ARG A 722 27.32 17.49 3.50
N LYS A 723 27.22 16.68 4.56
CA LYS A 723 28.00 15.44 4.67
C LYS A 723 27.37 14.37 3.80
N THR A 724 28.13 13.91 2.80
CA THR A 724 27.79 12.77 1.94
C THR A 724 28.48 11.49 2.39
N TYR A 725 27.89 10.34 2.07
CA TYR A 725 28.38 9.00 2.41
C TYR A 725 28.47 8.12 1.16
N ASP A 726 29.54 7.33 1.06
CA ASP A 726 29.76 6.38 -0.04
C ASP A 726 28.96 5.10 0.14
N LEU A 727 28.72 4.71 1.40
CA LEU A 727 27.87 3.56 1.75
C LEU A 727 26.92 3.94 2.88
N ILE A 728 25.63 3.69 2.67
CA ILE A 728 24.59 3.83 3.70
C ILE A 728 23.94 2.46 3.90
N ILE A 729 23.93 1.98 5.15
CA ILE A 729 23.27 0.73 5.55
C ILE A 729 22.08 1.12 6.42
N ALA A 730 20.86 0.94 5.90
CA ALA A 730 19.60 1.22 6.57
C ALA A 730 18.92 -0.10 6.97
N THR A 731 18.90 -0.41 8.26
CA THR A 731 18.39 -1.71 8.76
C THR A 731 17.19 -1.53 9.68
N HIS A 732 16.08 -2.21 9.40
CA HIS A 732 14.86 -2.24 10.20
C HIS A 732 14.20 -0.87 10.46
N MET A 733 14.34 0.09 9.54
CA MET A 733 13.82 1.47 9.69
C MET A 733 12.55 1.76 8.88
N PHE A 734 12.25 0.97 7.84
CA PHE A 734 11.14 1.22 6.91
C PHE A 734 9.86 0.53 7.37
N MET A 735 9.96 -0.69 7.90
CA MET A 735 8.79 -1.43 8.37
C MET A 735 8.06 -0.78 9.57
N PRO A 736 8.74 -0.19 10.58
CA PRO A 736 8.07 0.53 11.66
C PRO A 736 7.20 1.71 11.16
N LEU A 737 7.54 2.27 10.01
CA LEU A 737 6.76 3.34 9.38
C LEU A 737 5.56 2.74 8.66
N GLU A 738 4.37 2.84 9.25
CA GLU A 738 3.15 2.24 8.68
C GLU A 738 2.67 2.93 7.41
N LYS A 739 2.94 4.23 7.26
CA LYS A 739 2.46 5.03 6.13
C LYS A 739 3.54 5.12 5.04
N SER A 740 3.16 4.82 3.79
CA SER A 740 4.07 4.87 2.62
C SER A 740 4.77 6.22 2.47
N TRP A 741 4.06 7.35 2.65
CA TRP A 741 4.68 8.69 2.57
C TRP A 741 5.81 8.93 3.60
N ARG A 742 5.77 8.30 4.78
CA ARG A 742 6.87 8.40 5.78
C ARG A 742 8.09 7.60 5.35
N ARG A 743 7.87 6.43 4.76
CA ARG A 743 8.95 5.64 4.15
C ARG A 743 9.59 6.41 3.00
N HIS A 744 8.76 7.11 2.23
CA HIS A 744 9.18 7.97 1.13
C HIS A 744 10.06 9.13 1.64
N GLU A 745 9.63 9.84 2.68
CA GLU A 745 10.43 10.90 3.30
C GLU A 745 11.78 10.38 3.85
N LEU A 746 11.78 9.23 4.51
CA LEU A 746 13.02 8.59 4.98
C LEU A 746 13.95 8.24 3.81
N LEU A 747 13.41 7.66 2.74
CA LEU A 747 14.15 7.34 1.52
C LEU A 747 14.74 8.60 0.88
N ASP A 748 13.96 9.68 0.80
CA ASP A 748 14.39 10.97 0.25
C ASP A 748 15.58 11.54 1.03
N ASN A 749 15.52 11.44 2.37
CA ASN A 749 16.58 11.92 3.23
C ASN A 749 17.84 11.07 3.08
N LEU A 750 17.72 9.73 3.10
CA LEU A 750 18.84 8.81 2.89
C LEU A 750 19.49 9.01 1.52
N TRP A 751 18.68 9.18 0.46
CA TRP A 751 19.17 9.45 -0.89
C TRP A 751 19.94 10.77 -0.96
N SER A 752 19.45 11.82 -0.28
CA SER A 752 20.13 13.13 -0.23
C SER A 752 21.53 13.07 0.40
N MET A 753 21.74 12.13 1.32
CA MET A 753 23.02 11.89 2.01
C MET A 753 23.95 10.96 1.22
N LEU A 754 23.44 10.26 0.22
CA LEU A 754 24.20 9.32 -0.57
C LEU A 754 25.06 10.06 -1.60
N ASN A 755 26.33 9.67 -1.72
CA ASN A 755 27.25 10.25 -2.69
C ASN A 755 26.71 10.07 -4.13
N PRO A 756 26.49 11.16 -4.89
CA PRO A 756 26.02 11.08 -6.27
C PRO A 756 27.05 10.45 -7.23
N GLU A 757 28.32 10.34 -6.84
CA GLU A 757 29.37 9.76 -7.69
C GLU A 757 29.65 8.28 -7.35
N GLY A 758 28.63 7.43 -7.40
CA GLY A 758 28.75 5.98 -7.24
C GLY A 758 28.47 5.46 -5.82
N GLY A 759 27.77 6.22 -4.97
CA GLY A 759 27.41 5.77 -3.62
C GLY A 759 26.42 4.60 -3.62
N VAL A 760 26.51 3.71 -2.63
CA VAL A 760 25.64 2.54 -2.48
C VAL A 760 24.73 2.68 -1.25
N LEU A 761 23.42 2.55 -1.45
CA LEU A 761 22.41 2.48 -0.40
C LEU A 761 21.90 1.06 -0.26
N ILE A 762 21.97 0.51 0.95
CA ILE A 762 21.47 -0.82 1.29
C ILE A 762 20.31 -0.65 2.27
N ILE A 763 19.14 -1.18 1.94
CA ILE A 763 17.96 -1.21 2.81
C ILE A 763 17.68 -2.67 3.16
N LEU A 764 17.62 -2.99 4.46
CA LEU A 764 17.33 -4.33 4.97
C LEU A 764 16.14 -4.32 5.92
N GLU A 765 15.24 -5.28 5.74
CA GLU A 765 14.09 -5.53 6.60
C GLU A 765 13.94 -7.00 6.94
N LYS A 766 13.09 -7.28 7.93
CA LYS A 766 12.83 -8.65 8.40
C LYS A 766 12.18 -9.53 7.32
N GLY A 767 12.57 -10.79 7.23
CA GLY A 767 12.19 -11.76 6.20
C GLY A 767 10.78 -12.33 6.34
N HIS A 768 9.77 -11.47 6.27
CA HIS A 768 8.37 -11.88 6.20
C HIS A 768 7.61 -10.93 5.24
N PRO A 769 6.37 -11.25 4.82
CA PRO A 769 5.63 -10.47 3.82
C PRO A 769 5.62 -8.95 4.03
N ARG A 770 5.40 -8.47 5.26
CA ARG A 770 5.42 -7.02 5.57
C ARG A 770 6.80 -6.33 5.42
N GLY A 771 7.89 -7.05 5.69
CA GLY A 771 9.25 -6.50 5.56
C GLY A 771 9.66 -6.45 4.10
N PHE A 772 9.31 -7.50 3.34
CA PHE A 772 9.41 -7.49 1.88
C PHE A 772 8.60 -6.35 1.26
N GLU A 773 7.38 -6.10 1.72
CA GLU A 773 6.54 -4.99 1.24
C GLU A 773 7.23 -3.64 1.39
N ALA A 774 7.85 -3.37 2.54
CA ALA A 774 8.56 -2.11 2.79
C ALA A 774 9.80 -1.93 1.88
N VAL A 775 10.54 -3.01 1.62
CA VAL A 775 11.70 -3.00 0.71
C VAL A 775 11.25 -2.88 -0.76
N ALA A 776 10.16 -3.55 -1.13
CA ALA A 776 9.63 -3.52 -2.49
C ALA A 776 8.99 -2.17 -2.84
N ASP A 777 8.34 -1.51 -1.87
CA ASP A 777 7.83 -0.13 -1.97
C ASP A 777 8.99 0.85 -2.25
N ALA A 778 10.08 0.75 -1.47
CA ALA A 778 11.29 1.54 -1.70
C ALA A 778 11.93 1.25 -3.07
N ARG A 779 11.98 -0.02 -3.50
CA ARG A 779 12.49 -0.41 -4.83
C ARG A 779 11.68 0.21 -5.97
N ASP A 780 10.35 0.10 -5.91
CA ASP A 780 9.44 0.58 -6.95
C ASP A 780 9.60 2.09 -7.13
N ARG A 781 9.63 2.82 -6.00
CA ARG A 781 9.86 4.27 -6.02
C ARG A 781 11.25 4.65 -6.54
N LEU A 782 12.31 3.95 -6.14
CA LEU A 782 13.66 4.21 -6.66
C LEU A 782 13.71 4.09 -8.19
N LEU A 783 13.12 3.04 -8.75
CA LEU A 783 13.08 2.82 -10.20
C LEU A 783 12.27 3.89 -10.94
N ASN A 784 11.13 4.30 -10.39
CA ASN A 784 10.21 5.22 -11.05
C ASN A 784 10.66 6.70 -10.92
N GLU A 785 11.20 7.10 -9.76
CA GLU A 785 11.45 8.52 -9.44
C GLU A 785 12.92 8.92 -9.33
N PHE A 786 13.85 7.98 -9.10
CA PHE A 786 15.25 8.34 -8.75
C PHE A 786 16.29 7.90 -9.77
N ILE A 787 16.25 6.65 -10.22
CA ILE A 787 17.32 6.07 -11.04
C ILE A 787 16.91 5.93 -12.49
N ILE A 788 17.83 6.25 -13.39
CA ILE A 788 17.83 5.86 -14.80
C ILE A 788 18.68 4.59 -14.89
N PRO A 789 18.07 3.41 -15.08
CA PRO A 789 18.80 2.14 -15.13
C PRO A 789 19.64 2.04 -16.41
N PRO A 790 20.79 1.35 -16.36
CA PRO A 790 21.67 1.17 -17.52
C PRO A 790 21.18 0.09 -18.50
N SER A 791 19.88 0.03 -18.79
CA SER A 791 19.27 -1.04 -19.59
C SER A 791 19.13 -0.70 -21.08
N THR A 792 19.16 -1.72 -21.94
CA THR A 792 18.85 -1.64 -23.38
C THR A 792 17.36 -1.52 -23.72
N LEU A 793 16.47 -1.60 -22.71
CA LEU A 793 15.02 -1.49 -22.91
C LEU A 793 14.62 -0.02 -23.14
N SER A 794 13.76 0.21 -24.13
CA SER A 794 13.16 1.52 -24.39
C SER A 794 12.44 2.02 -23.14
N GLU A 795 12.71 3.26 -22.75
CA GLU A 795 12.03 3.90 -21.64
C GLU A 795 10.50 3.80 -21.86
N PRO A 796 9.70 3.42 -20.85
CA PRO A 796 8.25 3.60 -20.96
C PRO A 796 7.99 5.09 -21.21
N GLU A 797 7.13 5.41 -22.19
CA GLU A 797 6.71 6.79 -22.46
C GLU A 797 6.23 7.43 -21.16
N VAL A 798 7.05 8.35 -20.63
CA VAL A 798 6.75 9.04 -19.39
C VAL A 798 5.65 10.06 -19.71
N ILE A 799 4.47 9.86 -19.14
CA ILE A 799 3.50 10.94 -19.00
C ILE A 799 4.15 11.93 -18.04
N GLU A 800 4.73 13.00 -18.57
CA GLU A 800 5.42 14.02 -17.80
C GLU A 800 4.44 14.66 -16.80
N SER A 801 4.53 14.25 -15.54
CA SER A 801 3.95 14.99 -14.43
C SER A 801 4.93 16.12 -14.05
N GLU A 802 4.44 17.35 -13.92
CA GLU A 802 5.28 18.55 -13.64
C GLU A 802 6.01 18.50 -12.28
N THR A 803 5.78 17.47 -11.46
CA THR A 803 6.41 17.25 -10.14
C THR A 803 7.58 16.26 -10.18
N THR A 804 7.98 15.75 -11.34
CA THR A 804 8.91 14.63 -11.40
C THR A 804 10.35 15.07 -11.09
N ARG A 805 10.93 14.49 -10.04
CA ARG A 805 12.33 14.66 -9.66
C ARG A 805 13.22 14.28 -10.86
N VAL A 806 14.33 15.00 -11.07
CA VAL A 806 15.29 14.66 -12.13
C VAL A 806 15.91 13.30 -11.79
N ARG A 807 15.62 12.29 -12.61
CA ARG A 807 16.21 10.95 -12.47
C ARG A 807 17.70 11.04 -12.81
N GLU A 808 18.52 10.36 -12.04
CA GLU A 808 19.97 10.31 -12.21
C GLU A 808 20.40 8.91 -12.67
N PRO A 809 21.50 8.76 -13.41
CA PRO A 809 22.05 7.43 -13.70
C PRO A 809 22.23 6.61 -12.43
N GLY A 810 21.76 5.37 -12.40
CA GLY A 810 21.84 4.52 -11.21
C GLY A 810 21.38 3.10 -11.50
N MET A 811 21.69 2.15 -10.62
CA MET A 811 21.33 0.75 -10.86
C MET A 811 21.03 -0.01 -9.58
N ILE A 812 20.13 -0.98 -9.66
CA ILE A 812 19.95 -1.97 -8.61
C ILE A 812 21.11 -2.95 -8.68
N VAL A 813 21.90 -3.01 -7.60
CA VAL A 813 23.04 -3.90 -7.49
C VAL A 813 22.59 -5.29 -7.09
N ALA A 814 21.78 -5.41 -6.04
CA ALA A 814 21.30 -6.67 -5.47
C ALA A 814 19.98 -6.47 -4.72
N PRO A 815 19.21 -7.53 -4.42
CA PRO A 815 19.32 -8.91 -4.90
C PRO A 815 18.69 -9.09 -6.28
N CYS A 816 17.88 -8.14 -6.76
CA CYS A 816 17.23 -8.24 -8.06
C CYS A 816 18.26 -8.29 -9.20
N THR A 817 17.89 -8.96 -10.28
CA THR A 817 18.68 -9.07 -11.52
C THR A 817 18.02 -8.30 -12.66
N ASN A 818 16.90 -7.64 -12.38
CA ASN A 818 16.16 -6.80 -13.32
C ASN A 818 15.85 -5.42 -12.73
N HIS A 819 15.70 -4.46 -13.63
CA HIS A 819 15.30 -3.08 -13.37
C HIS A 819 13.83 -2.80 -13.76
N SER A 820 13.04 -3.85 -14.01
CA SER A 820 11.60 -3.75 -14.26
C SER A 820 10.81 -3.74 -12.95
N LYS A 821 9.48 -3.57 -13.02
CA LYS A 821 8.60 -3.77 -11.86
C LYS A 821 8.79 -5.17 -11.26
N CYS A 822 8.80 -5.27 -9.94
CA CYS A 822 9.05 -6.54 -9.27
C CYS A 822 7.85 -7.50 -9.47
N PRO A 823 8.04 -8.72 -10.00
CA PRO A 823 6.93 -9.65 -10.24
C PRO A 823 6.29 -10.18 -8.95
N MET A 824 6.97 -10.05 -7.80
CA MET A 824 6.41 -10.38 -6.47
C MET A 824 5.73 -9.18 -5.78
N TYR A 825 5.65 -8.02 -6.44
CA TYR A 825 5.07 -6.78 -5.89
C TYR A 825 4.14 -6.07 -6.90
N LEU A 826 3.24 -6.81 -7.56
CA LEU A 826 2.28 -6.20 -8.48
C LEU A 826 1.12 -5.51 -7.73
N THR A 827 0.76 -6.01 -6.55
CA THR A 827 -0.23 -5.42 -5.65
C THR A 827 0.48 -4.61 -4.56
N PRO A 828 0.58 -3.28 -4.67
CA PRO A 828 1.23 -2.45 -3.65
C PRO A 828 0.40 -2.41 -2.36
N GLY A 829 1.08 -2.17 -1.24
CA GLY A 829 0.48 -2.09 0.09
C GLY A 829 0.17 -3.46 0.74
N LEU A 830 -0.57 -3.40 1.86
CA LEU A 830 -0.88 -4.56 2.69
C LEU A 830 -1.79 -5.56 1.95
N SER A 831 -1.21 -6.67 1.50
CA SER A 831 -1.95 -7.77 0.88
C SER A 831 -2.15 -8.93 1.86
N HIS A 832 -3.40 -9.31 2.13
CA HIS A 832 -3.69 -10.49 2.93
C HIS A 832 -3.48 -11.76 2.11
N GLY A 833 -2.79 -12.75 2.70
CA GLY A 833 -2.56 -14.06 2.06
C GLY A 833 -1.41 -14.10 1.04
N ARG A 834 -0.51 -13.11 1.02
CA ARG A 834 0.72 -13.18 0.19
C ARG A 834 1.60 -14.34 0.67
N LYS A 835 1.69 -15.39 -0.16
CA LYS A 835 2.56 -16.55 0.09
C LYS A 835 3.91 -16.40 -0.58
N ASP A 836 3.95 -15.77 -1.75
CA ASP A 836 5.17 -15.53 -2.49
C ASP A 836 5.72 -14.13 -2.20
N PHE A 837 6.91 -14.07 -1.63
CA PHE A 837 7.65 -12.84 -1.37
C PHE A 837 9.15 -13.13 -1.42
N CYS A 838 9.96 -12.13 -1.79
CA CYS A 838 11.40 -12.30 -1.92
C CYS A 838 12.07 -12.09 -0.56
N HIS A 839 12.73 -13.13 -0.05
CA HIS A 839 13.59 -13.05 1.13
C HIS A 839 14.80 -13.96 0.99
N PHE A 840 15.75 -13.82 1.91
CA PHE A 840 17.02 -14.54 1.97
C PHE A 840 17.25 -15.00 3.39
N SER A 841 18.05 -16.05 3.57
CA SER A 841 18.34 -16.61 4.89
C SER A 841 19.85 -16.72 5.10
N GLN A 842 20.33 -16.26 6.26
CA GLN A 842 21.73 -16.40 6.68
C GLN A 842 21.81 -17.14 8.01
N ARG A 843 22.56 -18.24 8.02
CA ARG A 843 22.87 -19.00 9.24
C ARG A 843 24.08 -18.39 9.94
N PHE A 844 24.01 -18.26 11.26
CA PHE A 844 25.18 -17.93 12.10
C PHE A 844 25.22 -18.79 13.37
N ILE A 845 26.41 -18.93 13.95
CA ILE A 845 26.57 -19.62 15.24
C ILE A 845 26.24 -18.65 16.36
N ARG A 846 25.31 -19.02 17.24
CA ARG A 846 24.91 -18.19 18.38
C ARG A 846 26.11 -18.02 19.32
N PRO A 847 26.46 -16.79 19.71
CA PRO A 847 27.51 -16.56 20.69
C PRO A 847 27.07 -17.02 22.09
N PRO A 848 28.01 -17.29 23.02
CA PRO A 848 27.69 -17.86 24.35
C PRO A 848 26.68 -17.04 25.17
N PHE A 849 26.67 -15.71 25.01
CA PHE A 849 25.68 -14.87 25.69
C PHE A 849 24.27 -15.05 25.12
N LEU A 850 24.12 -15.18 23.80
CA LEU A 850 22.82 -15.37 23.14
C LEU A 850 22.27 -16.77 23.41
N GLN A 851 23.14 -17.79 23.47
CA GLN A 851 22.77 -19.15 23.86
C GLN A 851 22.13 -19.18 25.26
N ARG A 852 22.74 -18.47 26.22
CA ARG A 852 22.21 -18.34 27.60
C ARG A 852 20.86 -17.63 27.64
N VAL A 853 20.69 -16.56 26.86
CA VAL A 853 19.40 -15.84 26.78
C VAL A 853 18.30 -16.74 26.22
N HIS A 854 18.59 -17.53 25.19
CA HIS A 854 17.63 -18.47 24.61
C HIS A 854 17.41 -19.74 25.44
N GLY A 855 18.27 -20.03 26.43
CA GLY A 855 18.24 -21.30 27.16
C GLY A 855 18.52 -22.51 26.25
N ALA A 856 19.24 -22.32 25.15
CA ALA A 856 19.48 -23.36 24.17
C ALA A 856 20.64 -24.27 24.59
N THR A 857 20.39 -25.58 24.68
CA THR A 857 21.39 -26.60 25.07
C THR A 857 21.87 -27.48 23.92
N HIS A 858 21.02 -27.72 22.91
CA HIS A 858 21.31 -28.66 21.81
C HIS A 858 21.52 -28.00 20.44
N ARG A 859 20.82 -26.89 20.13
CA ARG A 859 20.93 -26.19 18.84
C ARG A 859 21.72 -24.88 19.00
N ASN A 860 22.95 -24.84 18.47
CA ASN A 860 23.89 -23.73 18.62
C ASN A 860 23.90 -22.74 17.44
N HIS A 861 23.05 -22.93 16.44
CA HIS A 861 22.95 -22.03 15.27
C HIS A 861 21.56 -21.41 15.17
N GLU A 862 21.47 -20.30 14.45
CA GLU A 862 20.23 -19.58 14.18
C GLU A 862 20.22 -19.12 12.72
N ASP A 863 19.06 -19.24 12.08
CA ASP A 863 18.81 -18.83 10.71
C ASP A 863 18.01 -17.52 10.75
N ILE A 864 18.51 -16.51 10.06
CA ILE A 864 17.88 -15.18 10.00
C ILE A 864 17.38 -14.95 8.60
N ASP A 865 16.06 -14.73 8.50
CA ASP A 865 15.43 -14.36 7.26
C ASP A 865 15.33 -12.85 7.15
N PHE A 866 15.70 -12.31 6.00
CA PHE A 866 15.68 -10.88 5.71
C PHE A 866 15.33 -10.61 4.24
N SER A 867 14.72 -9.46 3.99
CA SER A 867 14.51 -8.91 2.65
C SER A 867 15.40 -7.69 2.51
N PHE A 868 16.06 -7.51 1.37
CA PHE A 868 16.92 -6.35 1.18
C PHE A 868 16.92 -5.84 -0.25
N ILE A 869 17.40 -4.61 -0.43
CA ILE A 869 17.79 -4.07 -1.72
C ILE A 869 19.07 -3.24 -1.55
N ALA A 870 19.99 -3.35 -2.50
CA ALA A 870 21.17 -2.53 -2.63
C ALA A 870 21.12 -1.79 -3.97
N VAL A 871 21.23 -0.46 -3.92
CA VAL A 871 21.12 0.42 -5.10
C VAL A 871 22.33 1.34 -5.14
N ARG A 872 22.89 1.53 -6.34
CA ARG A 872 23.98 2.47 -6.60
C ARG A 872 23.43 3.74 -7.24
N ARG A 873 23.82 4.90 -6.72
CA ARG A 873 23.54 6.24 -7.25
C ARG A 873 24.74 6.73 -8.07
N GLY A 874 24.50 7.12 -9.31
CA GLY A 874 25.51 7.62 -10.24
C GLY A 874 26.48 6.58 -10.80
N VAL A 875 27.46 7.11 -11.53
CA VAL A 875 28.57 6.37 -12.14
C VAL A 875 29.88 6.94 -11.59
N PRO A 876 30.91 6.11 -11.28
CA PRO A 876 32.19 6.60 -10.78
C PRO A 876 32.89 7.52 -11.81
N THR A 877 33.35 8.69 -11.35
CA THR A 877 33.96 9.76 -12.18
C THR A 877 35.33 9.41 -12.75
N ASN A 878 36.10 8.53 -12.10
CA ASN A 878 37.47 8.23 -12.49
C ASN A 878 37.63 7.22 -13.63
N ASN A 879 36.56 6.55 -14.08
CA ASN A 879 36.68 5.49 -15.07
C ASN A 879 35.38 5.22 -15.84
N ALA A 880 35.01 6.13 -16.73
CA ALA A 880 34.05 5.85 -17.81
C ALA A 880 34.48 4.67 -18.73
N LYS A 881 35.70 4.15 -18.57
CA LYS A 881 36.24 2.99 -19.30
C LYS A 881 36.43 1.72 -18.46
N MET A 882 36.34 1.76 -17.13
CA MET A 882 36.67 0.59 -16.27
C MET A 882 35.61 0.18 -15.24
N ALA A 883 34.47 0.89 -15.11
CA ALA A 883 33.34 0.23 -14.45
C ALA A 883 32.89 -0.93 -15.36
N PRO A 884 32.86 -2.19 -14.89
CA PRO A 884 32.59 -3.34 -15.77
C PRO A 884 31.29 -3.12 -16.54
N GLY A 885 31.43 -2.88 -17.84
CA GLY A 885 30.38 -2.79 -18.87
C GLY A 885 29.00 -2.33 -18.41
N ILE A 886 28.86 -1.18 -17.75
CA ILE A 886 27.54 -0.61 -17.44
C ILE A 886 26.76 -0.36 -18.75
N ASP A 887 27.45 0.09 -19.79
CA ASP A 887 26.90 0.27 -21.15
C ASP A 887 26.63 -1.06 -21.89
N GLN A 888 26.89 -2.21 -21.25
CA GLN A 888 26.77 -3.57 -21.84
C GLN A 888 25.96 -4.53 -20.96
N ILE A 889 25.25 -4.07 -19.92
CA ILE A 889 24.41 -4.94 -19.10
C ILE A 889 23.21 -5.41 -19.93
N ALA A 890 23.27 -6.65 -20.44
CA ALA A 890 22.14 -7.27 -21.10
C ALA A 890 20.99 -7.50 -20.10
N GLN A 891 19.79 -7.01 -20.42
CA GLN A 891 18.56 -7.14 -19.64
C GLN A 891 17.41 -7.57 -20.55
N GLY A 892 16.27 -7.95 -19.98
CA GLY A 892 15.08 -8.32 -20.76
C GLY A 892 15.06 -9.79 -21.20
N THR A 893 14.28 -10.05 -22.24
CA THR A 893 14.07 -11.40 -22.80
C THR A 893 15.35 -11.96 -23.40
N GLU A 894 16.14 -11.15 -24.11
CA GLU A 894 17.41 -11.58 -24.72
C GLU A 894 18.39 -12.13 -23.68
N ALA A 895 18.61 -11.42 -22.57
CA ALA A 895 19.48 -11.89 -21.48
C ALA A 895 18.96 -13.19 -20.86
N THR A 896 17.63 -13.31 -20.73
CA THR A 896 16.97 -14.51 -20.21
C THR A 896 17.15 -15.71 -21.15
N ASP A 897 17.05 -15.50 -22.46
CA ASP A 897 17.24 -16.54 -23.48
C ASP A 897 18.70 -17.01 -23.54
N ARG A 898 19.67 -16.09 -23.45
CA ARG A 898 21.09 -16.46 -23.35
C ARG A 898 21.38 -17.26 -22.09
N ALA A 899 20.85 -16.85 -20.93
CA ALA A 899 21.00 -17.61 -19.70
C ALA A 899 20.32 -18.99 -19.74
N PHE A 900 19.22 -19.12 -20.50
CA PHE A 900 18.53 -20.39 -20.72
C PHE A 900 19.33 -21.34 -21.61
N ALA A 901 19.98 -20.82 -22.66
CA ALA A 901 20.93 -21.58 -23.48
C ALA A 901 22.14 -22.08 -22.66
N GLY A 902 22.59 -21.26 -21.70
CA GLY A 902 23.65 -21.61 -20.77
C GLY A 902 25.03 -21.11 -21.21
N TYR A 903 25.90 -20.86 -20.23
CA TYR A 903 27.26 -20.36 -20.41
C TYR A 903 28.32 -21.42 -20.09
N ASP A 904 27.96 -22.71 -20.13
CA ASP A 904 28.85 -23.83 -19.76
C ASP A 904 30.11 -23.92 -20.64
N ASN A 905 30.01 -23.49 -21.90
CA ASN A 905 31.12 -23.52 -22.85
C ASN A 905 31.87 -22.19 -22.98
N VAL A 906 31.50 -21.16 -22.20
CA VAL A 906 32.10 -19.82 -22.30
C VAL A 906 33.30 -19.69 -21.35
N PRO A 907 34.53 -19.50 -21.86
CA PRO A 907 35.71 -19.30 -21.02
C PRO A 907 35.61 -18.03 -20.16
N VAL A 908 36.26 -18.05 -19.00
CA VAL A 908 36.21 -16.96 -17.98
C VAL A 908 36.76 -15.63 -18.51
N ASP A 909 37.77 -15.69 -19.37
CA ASP A 909 38.42 -14.51 -19.95
C ASP A 909 37.74 -14.05 -21.26
N SER A 910 36.63 -14.69 -21.65
CA SER A 910 35.88 -14.34 -22.85
C SER A 910 35.12 -13.02 -22.67
N PRO A 911 35.03 -12.16 -23.70
CA PRO A 911 34.14 -11.00 -23.69
C PRO A 911 32.65 -11.40 -23.57
N GLU A 912 32.30 -12.65 -23.88
CA GLU A 912 30.94 -13.19 -23.75
C GLU A 912 30.60 -13.68 -22.34
N ARG A 913 31.51 -13.49 -21.36
CA ARG A 913 31.29 -13.86 -19.97
C ARG A 913 29.99 -13.25 -19.43
N PRO A 914 29.11 -14.02 -18.79
CA PRO A 914 27.88 -13.48 -18.22
C PRO A 914 28.18 -12.56 -17.04
N GLN A 915 27.57 -11.38 -17.05
CA GLN A 915 27.55 -10.52 -15.87
C GLN A 915 26.50 -11.03 -14.87
N SER A 916 26.74 -10.85 -13.57
CA SER A 916 25.83 -11.30 -12.50
C SER A 916 24.39 -10.79 -12.64
N LEU A 917 24.21 -9.56 -13.15
CA LEU A 917 22.90 -8.95 -13.41
C LEU A 917 22.17 -9.55 -14.61
N SER A 918 22.87 -10.20 -15.54
CA SER A 918 22.29 -10.88 -16.70
C SER A 918 21.84 -12.32 -16.39
N LEU A 919 22.11 -12.80 -15.18
CA LEU A 919 21.78 -14.16 -14.75
C LEU A 919 20.45 -14.20 -13.98
N PRO A 920 19.61 -15.22 -14.17
CA PRO A 920 18.43 -15.44 -13.35
C PRO A 920 18.80 -15.82 -11.90
N ARG A 921 17.99 -15.35 -10.94
CA ARG A 921 18.16 -15.62 -9.51
C ARG A 921 17.16 -16.62 -9.00
N ASN A 922 17.62 -17.65 -8.29
CA ASN A 922 16.76 -18.60 -7.62
C ASN A 922 16.01 -17.94 -6.45
N VAL A 923 14.68 -17.98 -6.48
CA VAL A 923 13.79 -17.35 -5.49
C VAL A 923 13.16 -18.34 -4.51
N ARG A 924 13.47 -19.63 -4.63
CA ARG A 924 13.05 -20.68 -3.70
C ARG A 924 14.10 -21.77 -3.54
N ALA A 925 13.91 -22.65 -2.55
CA ALA A 925 14.70 -23.88 -2.48
C ALA A 925 14.45 -24.75 -3.73
N PRO A 926 15.50 -25.22 -4.42
CA PRO A 926 15.35 -26.13 -5.56
C PRO A 926 14.59 -27.41 -5.21
N ILE A 927 13.66 -27.82 -6.05
CA ILE A 927 12.93 -29.09 -5.90
C ILE A 927 13.78 -30.19 -6.54
N LYS A 928 14.27 -31.12 -5.71
CA LYS A 928 15.16 -32.21 -6.13
C LYS A 928 14.34 -33.48 -6.33
N ARG A 929 14.20 -33.94 -7.57
CA ARG A 929 13.59 -35.23 -7.90
C ARG A 929 14.63 -36.20 -8.44
N HIS A 930 14.25 -37.47 -8.60
CA HIS A 930 15.13 -38.45 -9.24
C HIS A 930 15.34 -38.07 -10.72
N GLY A 931 16.59 -37.88 -11.12
CA GLY A 931 16.96 -37.62 -12.52
C GLY A 931 16.72 -36.20 -13.04
N HIS A 932 16.08 -35.30 -12.29
CA HIS A 932 15.95 -33.88 -12.64
C HIS A 932 15.83 -32.98 -11.41
N VAL A 933 16.21 -31.71 -11.56
CA VAL A 933 16.04 -30.66 -10.56
C VAL A 933 15.22 -29.54 -11.17
N THR A 934 14.28 -29.01 -10.40
CA THR A 934 13.47 -27.86 -10.81
C THR A 934 13.87 -26.64 -10.01
N LEU A 935 14.25 -25.57 -10.72
CA LEU A 935 14.63 -24.28 -10.18
C LEU A 935 13.49 -23.28 -10.41
N GLU A 936 13.24 -22.40 -9.45
CA GLU A 936 12.29 -21.31 -9.61
C GLU A 936 13.06 -19.99 -9.60
N LEU A 937 13.05 -19.30 -10.73
CA LEU A 937 13.99 -18.24 -11.03
C LEU A 937 13.26 -16.93 -11.31
N CYS A 938 13.75 -15.84 -10.73
CA CYS A 938 13.44 -14.48 -11.15
C CYS A 938 14.42 -14.08 -12.25
N THR A 939 13.89 -13.85 -13.45
CA THR A 939 14.69 -13.63 -14.66
C THR A 939 15.04 -12.16 -14.86
N PRO A 940 16.09 -11.87 -15.65
CA PRO A 940 16.39 -10.50 -16.11
C PRO A 940 15.24 -9.84 -16.89
N ALA A 941 14.30 -10.62 -17.42
CA ALA A 941 13.08 -10.13 -18.07
C ALA A 941 11.99 -9.63 -17.08
N GLY A 942 12.19 -9.78 -15.76
CA GLY A 942 11.19 -9.38 -14.78
C GLY A 942 10.05 -10.38 -14.59
N GLN A 943 10.26 -11.64 -14.95
CA GLN A 943 9.28 -12.71 -14.80
C GLN A 943 9.76 -13.78 -13.82
N ILE A 944 8.82 -14.53 -13.24
CA ILE A 944 9.13 -15.74 -12.47
C ILE A 944 8.92 -16.95 -13.37
N GLU A 945 9.99 -17.71 -13.59
CA GLU A 945 10.01 -18.90 -14.43
C GLU A 945 10.45 -20.12 -13.64
N ARG A 946 9.92 -21.28 -14.01
CA ARG A 946 10.29 -22.59 -13.50
C ARG A 946 11.14 -23.29 -14.56
N TRP A 947 12.40 -23.58 -14.23
CA TRP A 947 13.36 -24.22 -15.13
C TRP A 947 13.65 -25.64 -14.66
N THR A 948 13.62 -26.61 -15.58
CA THR A 948 13.91 -28.01 -15.26
C THR A 948 15.23 -28.44 -15.88
N VAL A 949 16.15 -28.91 -15.03
CA VAL A 949 17.49 -29.38 -15.37
C VAL A 949 17.54 -30.90 -15.16
N PRO A 950 17.30 -31.70 -16.21
CA PRO A 950 17.44 -33.15 -16.13
C PRO A 950 18.90 -33.60 -16.25
N ARG A 951 19.21 -34.77 -15.68
CA ARG A 951 20.54 -35.39 -15.78
C ARG A 951 20.96 -35.67 -17.23
N SER A 952 19.99 -35.88 -18.13
CA SER A 952 20.22 -36.10 -19.55
C SER A 952 20.55 -34.83 -20.34
N PHE A 953 20.28 -33.64 -19.80
CA PHE A 953 20.61 -32.37 -20.45
C PHE A 953 22.10 -32.08 -20.34
N ASN A 954 22.61 -31.96 -19.11
CA ASN A 954 24.03 -31.79 -18.84
C ASN A 954 24.35 -32.34 -17.44
N LYS A 955 25.36 -33.22 -17.34
CA LYS A 955 25.76 -33.87 -16.08
C LYS A 955 26.29 -32.85 -15.06
N GLN A 956 27.07 -31.86 -15.51
CA GLN A 956 27.61 -30.80 -14.66
C GLN A 956 26.49 -29.87 -14.19
N ALA A 957 25.64 -29.41 -15.11
CA ALA A 957 24.49 -28.57 -14.76
C ALA A 957 23.53 -29.29 -13.78
N TYR A 958 23.26 -30.58 -13.98
CA TYR A 958 22.45 -31.35 -13.04
C TYR A 958 23.11 -31.50 -11.67
N HIS A 959 24.42 -31.77 -11.63
CA HIS A 959 25.17 -31.84 -10.38
C HIS A 959 25.10 -30.51 -9.61
N ASP A 960 25.32 -29.40 -10.31
CA ASP A 960 25.35 -28.07 -9.69
C ASP A 960 23.95 -27.59 -9.31
N ALA A 961 22.91 -27.92 -10.10
CA ALA A 961 21.52 -27.64 -9.75
C ALA A 961 21.09 -28.37 -8.46
N ARG A 962 21.58 -29.60 -8.22
CA ARG A 962 21.32 -30.32 -6.95
C ARG A 962 21.98 -29.66 -5.75
N LYS A 963 23.05 -28.89 -5.96
CA LYS A 963 23.80 -28.16 -4.93
C LYS A 963 23.41 -26.69 -4.83
N ALA A 964 22.63 -26.17 -5.78
CA ALA A 964 22.05 -24.84 -5.72
C ALA A 964 21.11 -24.69 -4.52
N GLN A 965 21.03 -23.47 -4.01
CA GLN A 965 20.14 -23.09 -2.91
C GLN A 965 19.38 -21.81 -3.25
N TRP A 966 18.45 -21.45 -2.37
CA TRP A 966 17.74 -20.19 -2.48
C TRP A 966 18.72 -19.01 -2.45
N GLY A 967 18.63 -18.15 -3.45
CA GLY A 967 19.38 -16.90 -3.58
C GLY A 967 20.46 -16.98 -4.64
N ASP A 968 20.88 -18.18 -5.03
CA ASP A 968 21.96 -18.37 -6.00
C ASP A 968 21.56 -17.89 -7.41
N LEU A 969 22.52 -17.36 -8.15
CA LEU A 969 22.42 -17.07 -9.57
C LEU A 969 22.66 -18.34 -10.39
N TRP A 970 21.93 -18.49 -11.50
CA TRP A 970 21.99 -19.67 -12.34
C TRP A 970 22.50 -19.34 -13.75
N ALA A 971 23.58 -20.01 -14.19
CA ALA A 971 24.25 -19.72 -15.47
C ALA A 971 24.35 -20.90 -16.44
N LEU A 972 23.99 -22.13 -16.02
CA LEU A 972 24.27 -23.35 -16.80
C LEU A 972 23.10 -23.81 -17.70
N GLY A 973 22.12 -22.94 -17.93
CA GLY A 973 20.96 -23.25 -18.78
C GLY A 973 20.00 -24.30 -18.19
N ALA A 974 18.99 -24.67 -18.96
CA ALA A 974 18.02 -25.71 -18.61
C ALA A 974 17.41 -26.35 -19.87
N LYS A 975 16.71 -27.49 -19.71
CA LYS A 975 16.06 -28.16 -20.85
C LYS A 975 14.69 -27.55 -21.17
N SER A 976 13.91 -27.21 -20.15
CA SER A 976 12.58 -26.63 -20.30
C SER A 976 12.38 -25.50 -19.31
N ARG A 977 11.54 -24.54 -19.71
CA ARG A 977 11.10 -23.41 -18.89
C ARG A 977 9.58 -23.25 -18.99
N VAL A 978 8.94 -22.90 -17.88
CA VAL A 978 7.50 -22.62 -17.79
C VAL A 978 7.30 -21.37 -16.95
N ARG A 979 6.45 -20.44 -17.39
CA ARG A 979 6.11 -19.25 -16.60
C ARG A 979 5.30 -19.67 -15.36
N ARG A 980 5.60 -19.09 -14.20
CA ARG A 980 4.92 -19.39 -12.95
C ARG A 980 4.11 -18.18 -12.47
N ASP A 981 2.84 -18.41 -12.16
CA ASP A 981 1.99 -17.40 -11.52
C ASP A 981 2.30 -17.25 -10.03
N VAL A 982 2.40 -15.99 -9.60
CA VAL A 982 2.80 -15.61 -8.25
C VAL A 982 1.58 -15.42 -7.36
N ARG A 983 1.59 -15.99 -6.16
CA ARG A 983 0.51 -15.89 -5.16
C ARG A 983 0.65 -14.61 -4.34
N LEU A 984 0.18 -13.50 -4.91
CA LEU A 984 0.36 -12.14 -4.38
C LEU A 984 -0.59 -11.76 -3.23
N GLY A 985 -1.66 -12.52 -3.00
CA GLY A 985 -2.71 -12.19 -2.03
C GLY A 985 -3.69 -11.13 -2.53
N LYS A 986 -4.83 -10.95 -1.83
CA LYS A 986 -5.84 -9.94 -2.18
C LYS A 986 -5.47 -8.59 -1.53
N GLY A 987 -5.40 -7.52 -2.32
CA GLY A 987 -5.15 -6.16 -1.83
C GLY A 987 -6.41 -5.48 -1.32
N GLY A 988 -6.30 -4.63 -0.31
CA GLY A 988 -7.35 -3.65 0.05
C GLY A 988 -8.54 -4.14 0.87
N VAL A 989 -8.54 -5.36 1.41
CA VAL A 989 -9.64 -5.83 2.27
C VAL A 989 -9.47 -5.26 3.69
N LYS A 990 -10.53 -4.63 4.23
CA LYS A 990 -10.60 -4.24 5.64
C LYS A 990 -10.28 -5.46 6.52
N GLN A 991 -9.61 -5.21 7.64
CA GLN A 991 -9.14 -6.23 8.58
C GLN A 991 -10.31 -7.09 9.09
N ASP A 992 -10.60 -8.20 8.42
CA ASP A 992 -11.69 -9.13 8.76
C ASP A 992 -11.39 -9.93 10.04
N GLY A 993 -10.44 -9.53 10.88
CA GLY A 993 -10.12 -10.18 12.16
C GLY A 993 -9.73 -11.67 12.05
N GLY A 994 -9.46 -12.17 10.85
CA GLY A 994 -9.31 -13.60 10.61
C GLY A 994 -10.62 -14.38 10.63
N VAL A 995 -11.79 -13.73 10.59
CA VAL A 995 -13.12 -14.36 10.57
C VAL A 995 -13.28 -15.31 9.38
N ARG A 996 -12.81 -14.96 8.18
CA ARG A 996 -12.80 -15.90 7.04
C ARG A 996 -11.80 -17.05 7.21
N ALA A 997 -10.68 -16.82 7.87
CA ALA A 997 -9.70 -17.88 8.15
C ALA A 997 -10.17 -18.80 9.28
N ARG A 998 -10.92 -18.27 10.25
CA ARG A 998 -11.63 -19.02 11.30
C ARG A 998 -12.79 -19.80 10.70
N ALA A 999 -13.62 -19.17 9.86
CA ALA A 999 -14.69 -19.83 9.14
C ALA A 999 -14.16 -20.91 8.20
N ALA A 1000 -13.03 -20.70 7.53
CA ALA A 1000 -12.36 -21.72 6.71
C ALA A 1000 -11.75 -22.86 7.54
N ALA A 1001 -11.22 -22.57 8.73
CA ALA A 1001 -10.70 -23.58 9.66
C ALA A 1001 -11.84 -24.35 10.37
N GLU A 1002 -12.96 -23.68 10.65
CA GLU A 1002 -14.18 -24.26 11.22
C GLU A 1002 -14.91 -25.12 10.16
N SER A 1003 -14.94 -24.68 8.89
CA SER A 1003 -15.49 -25.46 7.79
C SER A 1003 -14.61 -26.65 7.40
N ALA A 1004 -13.28 -26.54 7.53
CA ALA A 1004 -12.34 -27.65 7.32
C ALA A 1004 -12.33 -28.64 8.50
N GLY A 1005 -12.70 -28.21 9.71
CA GLY A 1005 -12.83 -29.07 10.89
C GLY A 1005 -14.15 -29.84 10.97
N ALA A 1006 -15.17 -29.45 10.20
CA ALA A 1006 -16.53 -29.99 10.30
C ALA A 1006 -16.81 -31.24 9.44
N LYS A 1007 -15.82 -31.82 8.75
CA LYS A 1007 -16.01 -33.04 7.94
C LYS A 1007 -14.98 -34.13 8.26
N ASN A 1008 -15.06 -34.69 9.47
CA ASN A 1008 -14.67 -36.08 9.70
C ASN A 1008 -15.57 -36.68 10.79
N PRO A 1009 -16.61 -37.45 10.43
CA PRO A 1009 -17.53 -38.03 11.41
C PRO A 1009 -16.78 -39.01 12.32
N ARG A 1010 -16.99 -38.91 13.64
CA ARG A 1010 -16.52 -39.91 14.61
C ARG A 1010 -17.19 -41.26 14.29
N VAL A 1011 -16.42 -42.25 13.86
CA VAL A 1011 -16.92 -43.60 13.59
C VAL A 1011 -16.75 -44.47 14.84
N VAL A 1012 -17.88 -44.85 15.44
CA VAL A 1012 -17.96 -45.75 16.60
C VAL A 1012 -18.50 -47.09 16.11
N GLU A 1013 -17.75 -48.18 16.30
CA GLU A 1013 -18.21 -49.54 16.07
C GLU A 1013 -19.00 -50.00 17.31
N LEU A 1014 -20.24 -50.48 17.08
CA LEU A 1014 -21.12 -51.00 18.10
C LEU A 1014 -21.20 -52.53 17.97
N ASP A 1015 -20.81 -53.25 19.02
CA ASP A 1015 -20.96 -54.70 19.08
C ASP A 1015 -22.37 -55.02 19.65
N MET A 1016 -23.21 -55.71 18.88
CA MET A 1016 -24.60 -56.07 19.24
C MET A 1016 -24.77 -57.58 19.44
N GLY A 1017 -25.48 -57.96 20.51
CA GLY A 1017 -25.99 -59.33 20.72
C GLY A 1017 -27.53 -59.35 20.80
N ASP A 1018 -28.12 -60.52 21.04
CA ASP A 1018 -29.59 -60.73 21.03
C ASP A 1018 -30.38 -59.84 22.01
N ASN A 1019 -29.71 -59.24 22.99
CA ASN A 1019 -30.31 -58.35 23.99
C ASN A 1019 -29.89 -56.87 23.86
N GLY A 1020 -29.27 -56.47 22.73
CA GLY A 1020 -28.87 -55.08 22.45
C GLY A 1020 -27.36 -54.84 22.38
N VAL A 1021 -26.97 -53.56 22.34
CA VAL A 1021 -25.57 -53.09 22.25
C VAL A 1021 -24.88 -53.31 23.60
N TYR A 1022 -23.77 -54.06 23.62
CA TYR A 1022 -23.03 -54.35 24.86
C TYR A 1022 -21.61 -53.78 24.92
N ALA A 1023 -21.10 -53.25 23.80
CA ALA A 1023 -19.83 -52.53 23.77
C ALA A 1023 -19.79 -51.50 22.63
N ALA A 1024 -19.11 -50.37 22.87
CA ALA A 1024 -18.92 -49.32 21.88
C ALA A 1024 -17.44 -48.94 21.80
N ARG A 1025 -16.87 -48.98 20.59
CA ARG A 1025 -15.43 -48.75 20.36
C ARG A 1025 -15.21 -47.67 19.32
N GLU A 1026 -14.41 -46.66 19.65
CA GLU A 1026 -13.97 -45.65 18.68
C GLU A 1026 -12.78 -46.20 17.88
N LYS A 1027 -12.89 -46.16 16.54
CA LYS A 1027 -11.84 -46.64 15.65
C LYS A 1027 -10.74 -45.59 15.52
N SER A 1028 -9.86 -45.52 16.52
CA SER A 1028 -8.74 -44.57 16.51
C SER A 1028 -7.70 -44.93 15.44
N ARG A 1029 -7.49 -44.02 14.47
CA ARG A 1029 -6.31 -44.03 13.57
C ARG A 1029 -5.10 -43.27 14.16
N ARG A 1030 -5.10 -42.89 15.44
CA ARG A 1030 -3.93 -42.24 16.06
C ARG A 1030 -2.85 -43.28 16.37
N ARG A 1031 -1.71 -43.18 15.67
CA ARG A 1031 -0.43 -43.81 16.08
C ARG A 1031 -0.14 -43.39 17.53
N VAL A 1032 -0.33 -44.30 18.48
CA VAL A 1032 0.10 -44.11 19.87
C VAL A 1032 1.62 -44.19 19.90
N ALA A 1033 2.28 -43.20 20.53
CA ALA A 1033 3.73 -43.16 20.71
C ALA A 1033 4.26 -44.46 21.37
N PRO A 1034 5.42 -44.99 20.95
CA PRO A 1034 5.91 -46.28 21.44
C PRO A 1034 6.49 -46.15 22.86
N GLU A 1035 5.77 -46.67 23.88
CA GLU A 1035 6.35 -46.82 25.23
C GLU A 1035 7.30 -48.02 25.37
N ARG A 1036 8.28 -47.89 26.26
CA ARG A 1036 9.43 -48.79 26.46
C ARG A 1036 9.02 -50.22 26.91
N ARG A 1037 9.68 -51.23 26.34
CA ARG A 1037 9.43 -52.67 26.47
C ARG A 1037 9.72 -53.20 27.89
N THR A 1038 8.77 -53.89 28.54
CA THR A 1038 9.01 -54.76 29.70
C THR A 1038 8.70 -56.23 29.38
N LYS A 1039 9.28 -57.14 30.18
CA LYS A 1039 9.56 -58.56 29.85
C LYS A 1039 8.35 -59.51 29.81
N GLY A 1040 7.12 -59.00 29.75
CA GLY A 1040 5.88 -59.78 29.94
C GLY A 1040 4.88 -59.84 28.77
N GLY A 1041 5.16 -59.23 27.61
CA GLY A 1041 4.23 -59.23 26.46
C GLY A 1041 3.05 -58.25 26.64
N ARG A 1042 2.61 -57.61 25.55
CA ARG A 1042 1.60 -56.54 25.56
C ARG A 1042 0.17 -57.07 25.36
N LYS A 1043 -0.77 -56.63 26.19
CA LYS A 1043 -2.17 -56.38 25.80
C LYS A 1043 -2.47 -54.91 26.11
N PRO A 1044 -2.80 -54.05 25.12
CA PRO A 1044 -3.26 -52.70 25.43
C PRO A 1044 -4.60 -52.79 26.18
N LYS A 1045 -4.79 -51.96 27.21
CA LYS A 1045 -6.10 -51.80 27.86
C LYS A 1045 -6.98 -51.01 26.88
N MET A 1046 -7.84 -51.70 26.13
CA MET A 1046 -8.88 -51.04 25.34
C MET A 1046 -9.93 -50.47 26.30
N ARG A 1047 -10.26 -49.19 26.10
CA ARG A 1047 -11.32 -48.49 26.84
C ARG A 1047 -12.65 -48.74 26.15
N ASP A 1048 -13.68 -49.08 26.93
CA ASP A 1048 -15.06 -49.24 26.47
C ASP A 1048 -15.82 -47.96 26.77
N LEU A 1049 -16.32 -47.30 25.73
CA LEU A 1049 -16.93 -45.98 25.83
C LEU A 1049 -18.28 -46.02 26.58
N LEU A 1050 -18.99 -47.14 26.51
CA LEU A 1050 -20.24 -47.34 27.26
C LEU A 1050 -19.99 -47.28 28.77
N LYS A 1051 -18.86 -47.84 29.21
CA LYS A 1051 -18.50 -47.90 30.62
C LYS A 1051 -18.02 -46.55 31.17
N GLU A 1052 -17.33 -45.77 30.35
CA GLU A 1052 -16.94 -44.38 30.71
C GLU A 1052 -18.16 -43.46 30.80
N LEU A 1053 -19.20 -43.68 29.99
CA LEU A 1053 -20.46 -42.93 30.09
C LEU A 1053 -21.27 -43.33 31.33
N GLU A 1054 -21.36 -44.63 31.66
CA GLU A 1054 -22.00 -45.10 32.89
C GLU A 1054 -21.28 -44.62 34.16
N GLU A 1055 -19.94 -44.52 34.15
CA GLU A 1055 -19.15 -43.97 35.26
C GLU A 1055 -19.23 -42.44 35.37
N GLN A 1056 -19.67 -41.74 34.31
CA GLN A 1056 -19.91 -40.28 34.34
C GLN A 1056 -21.35 -39.92 34.75
N GLU A 1057 -22.28 -40.87 34.62
CA GLU A 1057 -23.67 -40.72 35.10
C GLU A 1057 -23.86 -41.15 36.57
N GLN A 1058 -22.85 -41.79 37.19
CA GLN A 1058 -22.75 -42.03 38.64
C GLN A 1058 -21.99 -40.91 39.34
#